data_AF-K2BB11-F1
#
_entry.id   AF-K2BB11-F1
#
_cell.length_a   1.000
_cell.length_b   1.000
_cell.length_c   1.000
_cell.angle_alpha   90.00
_cell.angle_beta   90.00
_cell.angle_gamma   90.00
#
_symmetry.space_group_name_H-M   'P 1'
#
loop_
_entity.id
_entity.type
_entity.pdbx_description
1 polymer ?
#
loop_
_entity_poly.entity_id
_entity_poly.type
_entity_poly.pdbx_seq_one_letter_code
_entity_poly.pdbx_strand_id
1 'polypeptide(L)'
;MPIINPNKNFIQLPAKQYKVDTNIPIPADWLTELGILVADDILHLEDTQKLYPTDDDPIKREFTKKTEFFYRLNFHAGSIATYSLKTNLLESLQTLYSVLADPKTPFDQKYSLAVKIIEGVPHCTSGFHDRCNECIQGLIQPENLDEMLGVIRQNIVSSTASQITDDVHVYNCFFVIASQYYGVHPLNLRDVYQSTINDEMIKTKLGQAFSLTYTIFNTVNSLVDQLLNMMKLRGYHGKCDDDNGYTYENYSKFNSDYLKPFIGDIRDDQLFICKHKEEDDLVPVIVDINWREVKKALINKLRYEHYFIFAPEENELLDVIIEDRELLPAITPKSLALVPTLNECLHCLTLVSKCSLEKKVAWMLFAYLNNQSTKKRWAIWKIFNELEKIPDLGKDLQAHLKEYQLRNIIQFDIICSTYTFRYALQNLAPDQRTIVYEAVKDQLPNMIQSDQHFIEVLKHLTPDQCASICEAVKDRLPINIIRSMSDLRYVLEDLTPDQCTIVYEAVKDRLFDMIQSMVDFQRALKYLTPDQCTCVCKAVIVKLPNIIQDANVLHYVLQDLTPDQRTSVCEAMKDLLPNIMKNISDYPDLFYSHPLQQTYAQDFIEASQALSQIFDQCRIHPQDEKLIQYVAIQTATVMNVTTIERLKTLTQSIQEIAVIIQSQEVKSVQAYITSLQNPTQEQSALYLSRPASPEKIARSEAIQKALYDMPLTERIHCLSKDTSLTAIIGADQTAKLRQSF
;
A
#
# COMPACT_ATOMS: atom_id res chain seq x y z
N MET A 1 5.75 26.98 -20.05
CA MET A 1 7.17 26.80 -20.43
C MET A 1 7.83 28.18 -20.37
N PRO A 2 8.93 28.35 -19.64
CA PRO A 2 9.68 29.60 -19.67
C PRO A 2 10.13 29.88 -21.11
N ILE A 3 10.12 31.15 -21.51
CA ILE A 3 10.48 31.53 -22.88
C ILE A 3 12.00 31.43 -22.99
N ILE A 4 12.48 30.42 -23.72
CA ILE A 4 13.92 30.25 -23.96
C ILE A 4 14.39 31.42 -24.84
N ASN A 5 15.52 32.04 -24.47
CA ASN A 5 16.08 33.11 -25.29
C ASN A 5 16.57 32.54 -26.63
N PRO A 6 16.04 32.99 -27.79
CA PRO A 6 16.42 32.47 -29.10
C PRO A 6 17.93 32.58 -29.37
N ASN A 7 18.59 33.63 -28.87
CA ASN A 7 20.04 33.80 -29.07
C ASN A 7 20.88 32.75 -28.32
N LYS A 8 20.33 32.14 -27.28
CA LYS A 8 20.91 31.01 -26.54
C LYS A 8 20.34 29.66 -26.99
N ASN A 9 19.23 29.67 -27.72
CA ASN A 9 18.50 28.49 -28.19
C ASN A 9 19.08 27.90 -29.49
N PHE A 10 19.72 28.71 -30.34
CA PHE A 10 20.03 28.37 -31.74
C PHE A 10 21.51 28.40 -32.14
N ILE A 11 22.43 28.64 -31.21
CA ILE A 11 23.84 28.32 -31.50
C ILE A 11 23.89 26.80 -31.50
N GLN A 12 23.93 26.19 -32.69
CA GLN A 12 24.52 24.85 -32.81
C GLN A 12 25.86 24.98 -32.10
N LEU A 13 25.97 24.46 -30.87
CA LEU A 13 27.28 24.31 -30.25
C LEU A 13 28.13 23.64 -31.33
N PRO A 14 29.29 24.20 -31.69
CA PRO A 14 30.12 23.59 -32.72
C PRO A 14 30.23 22.12 -32.35
N ALA A 15 29.94 21.22 -33.30
CA ALA A 15 29.92 19.78 -33.05
C ALA A 15 31.25 19.44 -32.40
N LYS A 16 31.22 19.28 -31.07
CA LYS A 16 32.44 19.13 -30.30
C LYS A 16 32.86 17.71 -30.58
N GLN A 17 33.81 17.56 -31.49
CA GLN A 17 34.37 16.26 -31.76
C GLN A 17 34.99 15.78 -30.45
N TYR A 18 34.66 14.56 -30.06
CA TYR A 18 35.36 13.92 -28.96
C TYR A 18 36.85 13.96 -29.28
N LYS A 19 37.64 14.62 -28.43
CA LYS A 19 39.08 14.74 -28.64
C LYS A 19 39.69 13.39 -28.33
N VAL A 20 39.93 12.61 -29.39
CA VAL A 20 40.69 11.37 -29.31
C VAL A 20 42.08 11.69 -28.75
N ASP A 21 42.51 10.95 -27.72
CA ASP A 21 43.89 11.03 -27.26
C ASP A 21 44.80 10.54 -28.41
N THR A 22 45.48 11.47 -29.06
CA THR A 22 46.35 11.19 -30.22
C THR A 22 47.55 10.31 -29.87
N ASN A 23 47.76 10.03 -28.57
CA ASN A 23 48.81 9.13 -28.10
C ASN A 23 48.45 7.65 -28.24
N ILE A 24 47.20 7.31 -28.58
CA ILE A 24 46.80 5.92 -28.87
C ILE A 24 47.10 5.66 -30.35
N PRO A 25 48.12 4.85 -30.69
CA PRO A 25 48.41 4.54 -32.08
C PRO A 25 47.25 3.75 -32.68
N ILE A 26 46.66 4.27 -33.76
CA ILE A 26 45.62 3.58 -34.52
C ILE A 26 46.31 2.64 -35.51
N PRO A 27 46.21 1.30 -35.36
CA PRO A 27 46.87 0.36 -36.27
C PRO A 27 46.21 0.37 -37.65
N ALA A 28 46.90 -0.11 -38.68
CA ALA A 28 46.39 -0.09 -40.06
C ALA A 28 45.10 -0.93 -40.22
N ASP A 29 44.94 -1.95 -39.38
CA ASP A 29 43.82 -2.89 -39.28
C ASP A 29 42.90 -2.61 -38.08
N TRP A 30 42.86 -1.37 -37.60
CA TRP A 30 42.07 -0.96 -36.42
C TRP A 30 40.60 -1.39 -36.44
N LEU A 31 39.96 -1.55 -37.61
CA LEU A 31 38.56 -2.01 -37.68
C LEU A 31 38.42 -3.48 -37.27
N THR A 32 39.40 -4.31 -37.63
CA THR A 32 39.49 -5.70 -37.18
C THR A 32 39.77 -5.75 -35.68
N GLU A 33 40.73 -4.93 -35.22
CA GLU A 33 41.08 -4.82 -33.80
C GLU A 33 39.91 -4.31 -32.95
N LEU A 34 39.10 -3.37 -33.45
CA LEU A 34 37.84 -2.96 -32.81
C LEU A 34 36.89 -4.15 -32.64
N GLY A 35 36.77 -4.98 -33.68
CA GLY A 35 35.96 -6.19 -33.63
C GLY A 35 36.45 -7.16 -32.55
N ILE A 36 37.77 -7.40 -32.49
CA ILE A 36 38.40 -8.26 -31.47
C ILE A 36 38.17 -7.68 -30.07
N LEU A 37 38.43 -6.39 -29.88
CA LEU A 37 38.28 -5.72 -28.60
C LEU A 37 36.83 -5.82 -28.06
N VAL A 38 35.84 -5.58 -28.91
CA VAL A 38 34.42 -5.70 -28.54
C VAL A 38 34.03 -7.15 -28.29
N ALA A 39 34.36 -8.06 -29.22
CA ALA A 39 33.88 -9.44 -29.17
C ALA A 39 34.62 -10.30 -28.15
N ASP A 40 35.94 -10.21 -28.12
CA ASP A 40 36.80 -11.13 -27.38
C ASP A 40 37.24 -10.56 -26.03
N ASP A 41 37.61 -9.28 -25.98
CA ASP A 41 38.21 -8.72 -24.77
C ASP A 41 37.18 -8.15 -23.78
N ILE A 42 36.10 -7.55 -24.29
CA ILE A 42 35.10 -6.87 -23.45
C ILE A 42 33.87 -7.75 -23.19
N LEU A 43 33.25 -8.29 -24.24
CA LEU A 43 31.95 -8.98 -24.11
C LEU A 43 32.05 -10.51 -24.09
N HIS A 44 33.19 -11.08 -24.47
CA HIS A 44 33.41 -12.52 -24.55
C HIS A 44 32.28 -13.25 -25.30
N LEU A 45 31.98 -12.79 -26.53
CA LEU A 45 30.89 -13.30 -27.34
C LEU A 45 31.07 -14.79 -27.64
N GLU A 46 29.97 -15.54 -27.52
CA GLU A 46 29.97 -16.98 -27.77
C GLU A 46 30.23 -17.30 -29.25
N ASP A 47 31.17 -18.21 -29.48
CA ASP A 47 31.59 -18.65 -30.82
C ASP A 47 31.29 -20.14 -31.08
N THR A 48 30.50 -20.78 -30.22
CA THR A 48 30.21 -22.22 -30.30
C THR A 48 28.78 -22.51 -30.74
N GLN A 49 27.81 -21.69 -30.31
CA GLN A 49 26.42 -21.90 -30.64
C GLN A 49 26.06 -21.24 -31.98
N LYS A 50 25.55 -22.06 -32.91
CA LYS A 50 24.98 -21.58 -34.18
C LYS A 50 23.66 -20.85 -33.95
N LEU A 51 23.53 -19.64 -34.48
CA LEU A 51 22.35 -18.78 -34.36
C LEU A 51 21.23 -19.19 -35.30
N TYR A 52 21.58 -19.57 -36.53
CA TYR A 52 20.62 -19.87 -37.59
C TYR A 52 20.88 -21.23 -38.25
N PRO A 53 20.89 -22.35 -37.49
CA PRO A 53 21.33 -23.65 -38.00
C PRO A 53 20.50 -24.19 -39.18
N THR A 54 19.30 -23.63 -39.42
CA THR A 54 18.36 -24.04 -40.47
C THR A 54 18.15 -22.96 -41.56
N ASP A 55 18.98 -21.92 -41.64
CA ASP A 55 18.84 -20.88 -42.68
C ASP A 55 19.16 -21.44 -44.08
N ASP A 56 18.47 -20.97 -45.10
CA ASP A 56 18.70 -21.40 -46.49
C ASP A 56 20.07 -20.91 -47.00
N ASP A 57 20.58 -19.80 -46.47
CA ASP A 57 21.91 -19.29 -46.79
C ASP A 57 22.99 -20.12 -46.04
N PRO A 58 23.88 -20.83 -46.77
CA PRO A 58 24.94 -21.62 -46.15
C PRO A 58 25.91 -20.78 -45.30
N ILE A 59 26.07 -19.49 -45.61
CA ILE A 59 26.93 -18.60 -44.82
C ILE A 59 26.29 -18.33 -43.46
N LYS A 60 24.98 -18.04 -43.43
CA LYS A 60 24.25 -17.76 -42.18
C LYS A 60 24.11 -18.98 -41.27
N ARG A 61 24.08 -20.19 -41.82
CA ARG A 61 24.07 -21.43 -41.03
C ARG A 61 25.29 -21.61 -40.15
N GLU A 62 26.41 -21.02 -40.53
CA GLU A 62 27.65 -21.06 -39.75
C GLU A 62 27.78 -19.88 -38.78
N PHE A 63 26.82 -18.95 -38.74
CA PHE A 63 26.87 -17.82 -37.83
C PHE A 63 26.73 -18.23 -36.37
N THR A 64 27.69 -17.79 -35.59
CA THR A 64 27.73 -17.67 -34.14
C THR A 64 27.54 -16.20 -33.77
N LYS A 65 27.37 -15.86 -32.49
CA LYS A 65 27.26 -14.43 -32.09
C LYS A 65 28.50 -13.65 -32.50
N LYS A 66 29.68 -14.26 -32.32
CA LYS A 66 30.96 -13.66 -32.71
C LYS A 66 31.07 -13.50 -34.23
N THR A 67 30.87 -14.57 -35.00
CA THR A 67 31.05 -14.51 -36.46
C THR A 67 30.00 -13.66 -37.16
N GLU A 68 28.75 -13.62 -36.67
CA GLU A 68 27.73 -12.69 -37.17
C GLU A 68 28.16 -11.23 -36.94
N PHE A 69 28.66 -10.90 -35.75
CA PHE A 69 29.13 -9.56 -35.44
C PHE A 69 30.24 -9.11 -36.39
N PHE A 70 31.29 -9.93 -36.59
CA PHE A 70 32.37 -9.61 -37.54
C PHE A 70 31.88 -9.49 -38.97
N TYR A 71 30.97 -10.36 -39.40
CA TYR A 71 30.38 -10.31 -40.74
C TYR A 71 29.65 -8.99 -40.96
N ARG A 72 28.78 -8.60 -40.03
CA ARG A 72 27.97 -7.39 -40.14
C ARG A 72 28.78 -6.11 -39.96
N LEU A 73 29.76 -6.08 -39.05
CA LEU A 73 30.68 -4.95 -38.92
C LEU A 73 31.42 -4.69 -40.23
N ASN A 74 31.92 -5.75 -40.88
CA ASN A 74 32.55 -5.64 -42.20
C ASN A 74 31.56 -5.27 -43.31
N PHE A 75 30.32 -5.73 -43.24
CA PHE A 75 29.27 -5.32 -44.17
C PHE A 75 29.01 -3.81 -44.11
N HIS A 76 28.98 -3.23 -42.91
CA HIS A 76 28.72 -1.80 -42.72
C HIS A 76 29.93 -0.91 -43.03
N ALA A 77 31.13 -1.30 -42.59
CA ALA A 77 32.31 -0.42 -42.57
C ALA A 77 33.51 -0.96 -43.36
N GLY A 78 33.53 -2.26 -43.72
CA GLY A 78 34.64 -2.91 -44.40
C GLY A 78 34.87 -2.42 -45.83
N SER A 79 35.91 -2.93 -46.49
CA SER A 79 36.33 -2.46 -47.84
C SER A 79 35.21 -2.50 -48.88
N ILE A 80 34.33 -3.49 -48.82
CA ILE A 80 33.19 -3.70 -49.74
C ILE A 80 31.95 -2.84 -49.44
N ALA A 81 31.91 -2.12 -48.30
CA ALA A 81 30.75 -1.32 -47.92
C ALA A 81 30.51 -0.17 -48.92
N THR A 82 29.26 -0.04 -49.38
CA THR A 82 28.81 0.93 -50.39
C THR A 82 28.06 2.14 -49.80
N TYR A 83 28.03 2.25 -48.46
CA TYR A 83 27.33 3.32 -47.77
C TYR A 83 27.89 4.70 -48.13
N SER A 84 27.02 5.64 -48.51
CA SER A 84 27.40 6.96 -49.00
C SER A 84 28.14 7.82 -47.97
N LEU A 85 27.92 7.57 -46.68
CA LEU A 85 28.61 8.25 -45.56
C LEU A 85 29.62 7.35 -44.84
N LYS A 86 30.16 6.35 -45.55
CA LYS A 86 31.14 5.41 -44.99
C LYS A 86 32.32 6.09 -44.31
N THR A 87 32.85 7.18 -44.88
CA THR A 87 33.97 7.92 -44.29
C THR A 87 33.62 8.45 -42.89
N ASN A 88 32.42 9.03 -42.71
CA ASN A 88 31.97 9.52 -41.41
C ASN A 88 31.72 8.37 -40.42
N LEU A 89 31.14 7.27 -40.88
CA LEU A 89 30.99 6.06 -40.05
C LEU A 89 32.35 5.54 -39.57
N LEU A 90 33.36 5.51 -40.45
CA LEU A 90 34.71 5.08 -40.09
C LEU A 90 35.36 6.03 -39.06
N GLU A 91 35.20 7.35 -39.22
CA GLU A 91 35.67 8.33 -38.21
C GLU A 91 35.02 8.09 -36.83
N SER A 92 33.71 7.80 -36.82
CA SER A 92 32.99 7.47 -35.60
C SER A 92 33.49 6.17 -34.96
N LEU A 93 33.66 5.11 -35.75
CA LEU A 93 34.18 3.84 -35.27
C LEU A 93 35.64 3.93 -34.79
N GLN A 94 36.48 4.74 -35.44
CA GLN A 94 37.86 5.02 -34.98
C GLN A 94 37.88 5.73 -33.64
N THR A 95 36.95 6.67 -33.43
CA THR A 95 36.79 7.36 -32.15
C THR A 95 36.42 6.38 -31.05
N LEU A 96 35.43 5.50 -31.32
CA LEU A 96 35.02 4.45 -30.37
C LEU A 96 36.15 3.45 -30.10
N TYR A 97 36.88 3.02 -31.12
CA TYR A 97 38.07 2.18 -30.95
C TYR A 97 39.07 2.81 -30.00
N SER A 98 39.41 4.08 -30.20
CA SER A 98 40.39 4.77 -29.37
C SER A 98 39.95 4.83 -27.91
N VAL A 99 38.66 5.04 -27.64
CA VAL A 99 38.09 5.08 -26.29
C VAL A 99 38.11 3.69 -25.62
N LEU A 100 37.75 2.65 -26.38
CA LEU A 100 37.76 1.27 -25.89
C LEU A 100 39.18 0.75 -25.64
N ALA A 101 40.14 1.16 -26.49
CA ALA A 101 41.54 0.77 -26.39
C ALA A 101 42.29 1.52 -25.27
N ASP A 102 41.82 2.70 -24.87
CA ASP A 102 42.47 3.48 -23.81
C ASP A 102 42.43 2.72 -22.47
N PRO A 103 43.59 2.43 -21.84
CA PRO A 103 43.62 1.79 -20.52
C PRO A 103 43.04 2.66 -19.40
N LYS A 104 42.90 3.98 -19.60
CA LYS A 104 42.31 4.89 -18.61
C LYS A 104 40.78 4.88 -18.60
N THR A 105 40.14 4.38 -19.68
CA THR A 105 38.68 4.28 -19.74
C THR A 105 38.19 3.19 -18.78
N PRO A 106 37.27 3.49 -17.84
CA PRO A 106 36.71 2.50 -16.92
C PRO A 106 36.04 1.33 -17.64
N PHE A 107 36.16 0.12 -17.08
CA PHE A 107 35.60 -1.09 -17.70
C PHE A 107 34.09 -0.99 -17.93
N ASP A 108 33.31 -0.46 -16.97
CA ASP A 108 31.86 -0.31 -17.12
C ASP A 108 31.48 0.58 -18.32
N GLN A 109 32.28 1.62 -18.59
CA GLN A 109 32.09 2.47 -19.76
C GLN A 109 32.44 1.71 -21.04
N LYS A 110 33.53 0.95 -21.06
CA LYS A 110 33.90 0.09 -22.20
C LYS A 110 32.81 -0.94 -22.50
N TYR A 111 32.30 -1.60 -21.46
CA TYR A 111 31.23 -2.58 -21.53
C TYR A 111 29.95 -1.96 -22.11
N SER A 112 29.51 -0.81 -21.58
CA SER A 112 28.31 -0.12 -22.06
C SER A 112 28.41 0.27 -23.54
N LEU A 113 29.56 0.79 -23.98
CA LEU A 113 29.80 1.12 -25.38
C LEU A 113 29.81 -0.13 -26.27
N ALA A 114 30.48 -1.20 -25.84
CA ALA A 114 30.56 -2.46 -26.57
C ALA A 114 29.17 -3.09 -26.77
N VAL A 115 28.32 -3.09 -25.74
CA VAL A 115 26.93 -3.54 -25.83
C VAL A 115 26.17 -2.73 -26.87
N LYS A 116 26.24 -1.39 -26.82
CA LYS A 116 25.56 -0.53 -27.81
C LYS A 116 26.04 -0.76 -29.25
N ILE A 117 27.33 -1.05 -29.44
CA ILE A 117 27.88 -1.40 -30.76
C ILE A 117 27.26 -2.72 -31.23
N ILE A 118 27.26 -3.76 -30.39
CA ILE A 118 26.67 -5.07 -30.72
C ILE A 118 25.18 -4.96 -31.02
N GLU A 119 24.43 -4.19 -30.25
CA GLU A 119 23.00 -3.95 -30.49
C GLU A 119 22.77 -3.17 -31.79
N GLY A 120 23.68 -2.28 -32.16
CA GLY A 120 23.59 -1.47 -33.38
C GLY A 120 23.86 -2.25 -34.68
N VAL A 121 24.81 -3.18 -34.66
CA VAL A 121 25.33 -3.89 -35.85
C VAL A 121 24.29 -4.74 -36.60
N PRO A 122 23.26 -5.36 -35.97
CA PRO A 122 22.21 -6.07 -36.70
C PRO A 122 21.34 -5.19 -37.61
N HIS A 123 21.32 -3.88 -37.41
CA HIS A 123 20.45 -2.95 -38.12
C HIS A 123 20.99 -2.56 -39.51
N CYS A 124 20.30 -1.66 -40.22
CA CYS A 124 20.79 -1.10 -41.47
C CYS A 124 22.04 -0.21 -41.24
N THR A 125 22.84 0.04 -42.29
CA THR A 125 24.11 0.78 -42.14
C THR A 125 23.93 2.22 -41.63
N SER A 126 22.89 2.94 -42.06
CA SER A 126 22.60 4.27 -41.52
C SER A 126 22.17 4.20 -40.05
N GLY A 127 21.33 3.26 -39.67
CA GLY A 127 20.95 3.05 -38.27
C GLY A 127 22.13 2.70 -37.37
N PHE A 128 23.05 1.86 -37.87
CA PHE A 128 24.29 1.57 -37.16
C PHE A 128 25.19 2.82 -37.00
N HIS A 129 25.25 3.67 -38.04
CA HIS A 129 25.95 4.94 -37.97
C HIS A 129 25.33 5.91 -36.95
N ASP A 130 24.01 6.01 -36.91
CA ASP A 130 23.29 6.84 -35.94
C ASP A 130 23.59 6.38 -34.51
N ARG A 131 23.60 5.06 -34.27
CA ARG A 131 23.99 4.47 -32.98
C ARG A 131 25.43 4.77 -32.60
N CYS A 132 26.38 4.69 -33.53
CA CYS A 132 27.77 5.05 -33.28
C CYS A 132 27.90 6.52 -32.87
N ASN A 133 27.16 7.41 -33.55
CA ASN A 133 27.16 8.83 -33.23
C ASN A 133 26.50 9.11 -31.87
N GLU A 134 25.44 8.39 -31.51
CA GLU A 134 24.83 8.44 -30.18
C GLU A 134 25.84 8.04 -29.09
N CYS A 135 26.61 6.96 -29.31
CA CYS A 135 27.67 6.54 -28.40
C CYS A 135 28.72 7.65 -28.20
N ILE A 136 29.20 8.26 -29.28
CA ILE A 136 30.21 9.32 -29.22
C ILE A 136 29.67 10.56 -28.51
N GLN A 137 28.42 10.94 -28.79
CA GLN A 137 27.77 12.06 -28.09
C GLN A 137 27.73 11.83 -26.58
N GLY A 138 27.46 10.60 -26.14
CA GLY A 138 27.49 10.22 -24.72
C GLY A 138 28.88 10.30 -24.06
N LEU A 139 29.96 10.40 -24.83
CA LEU A 139 31.33 10.56 -24.32
C LEU A 139 31.75 12.01 -24.11
N ILE A 140 31.04 12.97 -24.71
CA ILE A 140 31.38 14.38 -24.63
C ILE A 140 31.03 14.88 -23.22
N GLN A 141 32.07 15.22 -22.44
CA GLN A 141 31.89 15.90 -21.16
C GLN A 141 31.63 17.38 -21.40
N PRO A 142 30.56 17.95 -20.81
CA PRO A 142 30.29 19.37 -20.94
C PRO A 142 31.34 20.19 -20.16
N GLU A 143 31.88 21.23 -20.77
CA GLU A 143 32.88 22.13 -20.16
C GLU A 143 32.30 23.46 -19.67
N ASN A 144 31.07 23.77 -20.09
CA ASN A 144 30.38 25.01 -19.76
C ASN A 144 28.87 24.81 -19.69
N LEU A 145 28.16 25.85 -19.24
CA LEU A 145 26.72 25.80 -19.03
C LEU A 145 25.92 25.62 -20.34
N ASP A 146 26.36 26.23 -21.44
CA ASP A 146 25.70 26.04 -22.75
C ASP A 146 25.73 24.55 -23.16
N GLU A 147 26.87 23.87 -22.98
CA GLU A 147 27.04 22.44 -23.27
C GLU A 147 26.17 21.55 -22.36
N MET A 148 26.14 21.81 -21.04
CA MET A 148 25.28 21.04 -20.12
C MET A 148 23.80 21.18 -20.45
N LEU A 149 23.36 22.39 -20.82
CA LEU A 149 21.98 22.62 -21.26
C LEU A 149 21.71 21.89 -22.59
N GLY A 150 22.69 21.81 -23.48
CA GLY A 150 22.65 20.95 -24.68
C GLY A 150 22.36 19.50 -24.33
N VAL A 151 23.11 18.92 -23.38
CA VAL A 151 22.91 17.54 -22.90
C VAL A 151 21.51 17.31 -22.36
N ILE A 152 20.97 18.25 -21.56
CA ILE A 152 19.59 18.15 -21.04
C ILE A 152 18.58 18.07 -22.20
N ARG A 153 18.72 18.93 -23.20
CA ARG A 153 17.81 18.97 -24.35
C ARG A 153 17.95 17.70 -25.21
N GLN A 154 19.16 17.21 -25.40
CA GLN A 154 19.44 15.93 -26.08
C GLN A 154 18.74 14.76 -25.37
N ASN A 155 18.81 14.71 -24.04
CA ASN A 155 18.18 13.67 -23.22
C ASN A 155 16.65 13.71 -23.29
N ILE A 156 16.05 14.90 -23.35
CA ILE A 156 14.59 15.04 -23.53
C ILE A 156 14.17 14.46 -24.89
N VAL A 157 14.91 14.76 -25.95
CA VAL A 157 14.62 14.22 -27.30
C VAL A 157 14.79 12.70 -27.31
N SER A 158 15.90 12.20 -26.79
CA SER A 158 16.19 10.77 -26.68
C SER A 158 15.08 10.00 -25.98
N SER A 159 14.69 10.47 -24.77
CA SER A 159 13.64 9.84 -23.97
C SER A 159 12.26 9.92 -24.65
N THR A 160 11.98 11.02 -25.35
CA THR A 160 10.72 11.16 -26.11
C THR A 160 10.69 10.19 -27.28
N ALA A 161 11.78 10.07 -28.04
CA ALA A 161 11.87 9.19 -29.19
C ALA A 161 11.73 7.71 -28.78
N SER A 162 12.45 7.29 -27.73
CA SER A 162 12.42 5.90 -27.24
C SER A 162 11.06 5.46 -26.69
N GLN A 163 10.19 6.39 -26.29
CA GLN A 163 8.82 6.08 -25.86
C GLN A 163 7.86 5.87 -27.03
N ILE A 164 8.25 6.31 -28.24
CA ILE A 164 7.37 6.35 -29.41
C ILE A 164 7.78 5.30 -30.44
N THR A 165 9.08 5.00 -30.56
CA THR A 165 9.59 4.14 -31.61
C THR A 165 10.84 3.39 -31.20
N ASP A 166 10.97 2.17 -31.72
CA ASP A 166 12.22 1.39 -31.74
C ASP A 166 12.91 1.46 -33.12
N ASP A 167 12.32 2.20 -34.08
CA ASP A 167 12.90 2.39 -35.42
C ASP A 167 13.97 3.48 -35.37
N VAL A 168 15.20 3.11 -35.75
CA VAL A 168 16.40 3.96 -35.71
C VAL A 168 16.29 5.22 -36.59
N HIS A 169 15.59 5.15 -37.73
CA HIS A 169 15.41 6.30 -38.63
C HIS A 169 14.38 7.27 -38.08
N VAL A 170 13.26 6.74 -37.59
CA VAL A 170 12.27 7.56 -36.90
C VAL A 170 12.89 8.20 -35.67
N TYR A 171 13.70 7.45 -34.92
CA TYR A 171 14.47 7.96 -33.78
C TYR A 171 15.39 9.13 -34.16
N ASN A 172 16.21 8.99 -35.21
CA ASN A 172 17.04 10.10 -35.71
C ASN A 172 16.20 11.29 -36.20
N CYS A 173 15.02 11.07 -36.81
CA CYS A 173 14.12 12.14 -37.23
C CYS A 173 13.68 13.03 -36.06
N PHE A 174 13.50 12.49 -34.85
CA PHE A 174 13.26 13.31 -33.65
C PHE A 174 14.41 14.30 -33.40
N PHE A 175 15.66 13.88 -33.54
CA PHE A 175 16.83 14.75 -33.37
C PHE A 175 16.98 15.78 -34.49
N VAL A 176 16.73 15.37 -35.73
CA VAL A 176 16.76 16.28 -36.89
C VAL A 176 15.71 17.39 -36.73
N ILE A 177 14.46 17.03 -36.40
CA ILE A 177 13.40 18.01 -36.16
C ILE A 177 13.73 18.86 -34.93
N ALA A 178 14.18 18.24 -33.83
CA ALA A 178 14.51 18.99 -32.62
C ALA A 178 15.65 19.98 -32.81
N SER A 179 16.61 19.70 -33.70
CA SER A 179 17.72 20.60 -34.00
C SER A 179 17.27 21.96 -34.55
N GLN A 180 16.10 22.01 -35.20
CA GLN A 180 15.54 23.23 -35.78
C GLN A 180 14.85 24.13 -34.75
N TYR A 181 14.41 23.57 -33.62
CA TYR A 181 13.52 24.27 -32.67
C TYR A 181 14.06 24.33 -31.24
N TYR A 182 14.90 23.37 -30.85
CA TYR A 182 15.31 23.16 -29.46
C TYR A 182 16.84 23.12 -29.29
N GLY A 183 17.64 23.43 -30.32
CA GLY A 183 19.10 23.51 -30.19
C GLY A 183 19.77 22.19 -29.79
N VAL A 184 19.25 21.09 -30.33
CA VAL A 184 19.71 19.71 -30.15
C VAL A 184 20.59 19.29 -31.33
N HIS A 185 21.58 18.43 -31.11
CA HIS A 185 22.41 17.93 -32.21
C HIS A 185 21.73 16.76 -32.91
N PRO A 186 21.58 16.82 -34.24
CA PRO A 186 21.14 15.67 -35.02
C PRO A 186 22.19 14.55 -34.92
N LEU A 187 21.76 13.30 -34.83
CA LEU A 187 22.68 12.15 -34.87
C LEU A 187 23.24 11.98 -36.28
N ASN A 188 22.40 12.18 -37.29
CA ASN A 188 22.79 12.13 -38.70
C ASN A 188 21.88 12.99 -39.57
N LEU A 189 22.40 14.14 -40.01
CA LEU A 189 21.67 15.10 -40.87
C LEU A 189 21.39 14.59 -42.28
N ARG A 190 22.14 13.58 -42.73
CA ARG A 190 22.09 13.09 -44.11
C ARG A 190 21.50 11.69 -44.18
N ASP A 191 20.72 11.32 -43.17
CA ASP A 191 19.95 10.08 -43.24
C ASP A 191 18.95 10.16 -44.40
N VAL A 192 18.99 9.15 -45.26
CA VAL A 192 18.25 9.11 -46.52
C VAL A 192 16.84 8.53 -46.37
N TYR A 193 16.54 7.93 -45.21
CA TYR A 193 15.29 7.27 -44.95
C TYR A 193 14.22 8.28 -44.49
N GLN A 194 13.04 8.19 -45.12
CA GLN A 194 11.89 8.99 -44.72
C GLN A 194 11.19 8.32 -43.53
N SER A 195 10.90 9.11 -42.49
CA SER A 195 10.16 8.67 -41.32
C SER A 195 8.78 8.14 -41.70
N THR A 196 8.36 7.03 -41.08
CA THR A 196 6.97 6.53 -41.14
C THR A 196 6.00 7.41 -40.34
N ILE A 197 6.53 8.23 -39.43
CA ILE A 197 5.79 9.17 -38.61
C ILE A 197 5.87 10.58 -39.21
N ASN A 198 4.73 11.26 -39.28
CA ASN A 198 4.64 12.65 -39.73
C ASN A 198 5.41 13.62 -38.80
N ASP A 199 6.22 14.49 -39.39
CA ASP A 199 6.97 15.57 -38.71
C ASP A 199 6.10 16.41 -37.77
N GLU A 200 4.85 16.71 -38.13
CA GLU A 200 3.94 17.49 -37.26
C GLU A 200 3.58 16.74 -35.98
N MET A 201 3.49 15.40 -36.05
CA MET A 201 3.29 14.58 -34.86
C MET A 201 4.53 14.60 -33.97
N ILE A 202 5.72 14.50 -34.57
CA ILE A 202 7.01 14.58 -33.85
C ILE A 202 7.14 15.94 -33.16
N LYS A 203 6.88 17.05 -33.89
CA LYS A 203 6.88 18.41 -33.32
C LYS A 203 5.91 18.55 -32.15
N THR A 204 4.70 18.00 -32.28
CA THR A 204 3.70 18.03 -31.21
C THR A 204 4.18 17.27 -29.97
N LYS A 205 4.74 16.07 -30.15
CA LYS A 205 5.28 15.25 -29.05
C LYS A 205 6.47 15.89 -28.36
N LEU A 206 7.42 16.42 -29.14
CA LEU A 206 8.54 17.19 -28.61
C LEU A 206 8.06 18.44 -27.86
N GLY A 207 7.12 19.20 -28.42
CA GLY A 207 6.56 20.38 -27.76
C GLY A 207 5.91 20.04 -26.42
N GLN A 208 5.17 18.93 -26.34
CA GLN A 208 4.62 18.42 -25.09
C GLN A 208 5.72 18.04 -24.10
N ALA A 209 6.72 17.26 -24.53
CA ALA A 209 7.83 16.84 -23.68
C ALA A 209 8.60 18.04 -23.11
N PHE A 210 9.07 18.94 -23.96
CA PHE A 210 9.79 20.15 -23.55
C PHE A 210 8.95 21.05 -22.63
N SER A 211 7.65 21.20 -22.90
CA SER A 211 6.78 22.01 -22.03
C SER A 211 6.65 21.45 -20.62
N LEU A 212 6.78 20.13 -20.46
CA LEU A 212 6.66 19.42 -19.20
C LEU A 212 8.00 19.31 -18.45
N THR A 213 9.10 19.07 -19.18
CA THR A 213 10.40 18.73 -18.58
C THR A 213 11.41 19.87 -18.61
N TYR A 214 11.39 20.74 -19.63
CA TYR A 214 12.35 21.83 -19.80
C TYR A 214 11.85 23.14 -19.16
N THR A 215 11.59 23.05 -17.86
CA THR A 215 11.16 24.14 -17.00
C THR A 215 12.32 24.58 -16.09
N ILE A 216 12.24 25.74 -15.45
CA ILE A 216 13.40 26.33 -14.75
C ILE A 216 13.92 25.43 -13.62
N PHE A 217 13.04 24.90 -12.76
CA PHE A 217 13.47 24.11 -11.59
C PHE A 217 13.89 22.70 -11.99
N ASN A 218 13.20 22.09 -12.95
CA ASN A 218 13.63 20.80 -13.51
C ASN A 218 14.99 20.93 -14.19
N THR A 219 15.21 21.99 -14.98
CA THR A 219 16.51 22.26 -15.62
C THR A 219 17.61 22.41 -14.58
N VAL A 220 17.39 23.20 -13.53
CA VAL A 220 18.37 23.39 -12.43
C VAL A 220 18.67 22.07 -11.73
N ASN A 221 17.67 21.23 -11.46
CA ASN A 221 17.90 19.91 -10.88
C ASN A 221 18.70 19.00 -11.83
N SER A 222 18.36 18.96 -13.12
CA SER A 222 19.13 18.19 -14.11
C SER A 222 20.56 18.69 -14.29
N LEU A 223 20.83 19.99 -14.09
CA LEU A 223 22.19 20.53 -14.03
C LEU A 223 22.91 20.04 -12.78
N VAL A 224 22.27 20.08 -11.61
CA VAL A 224 22.84 19.54 -10.37
C VAL A 224 23.13 18.05 -10.48
N ASP A 225 22.24 17.25 -11.06
CA ASP A 225 22.45 15.80 -11.24
C ASP A 225 23.66 15.51 -12.13
N GLN A 226 23.86 16.31 -13.20
CA GLN A 226 25.03 16.19 -14.05
C GLN A 226 26.32 16.58 -13.30
N LEU A 227 26.33 17.69 -12.57
CA LEU A 227 27.48 18.10 -11.74
C LEU A 227 27.81 17.04 -10.68
N LEU A 228 26.79 16.48 -10.03
CA LEU A 228 26.92 15.37 -9.09
C LEU A 228 27.61 14.16 -9.73
N ASN A 229 27.17 13.75 -10.92
CA ASN A 229 27.74 12.61 -11.62
C ASN A 229 29.20 12.86 -12.01
N MET A 230 29.53 14.07 -12.49
CA MET A 230 30.90 14.47 -12.80
C MET A 230 31.81 14.42 -11.56
N MET A 231 31.34 14.88 -10.40
CA MET A 231 32.11 14.87 -9.16
C MET A 231 32.22 13.48 -8.51
N LYS A 232 31.19 12.62 -8.65
CA LYS A 232 31.24 11.24 -8.13
C LYS A 232 32.38 10.43 -8.75
N LEU A 233 32.63 10.61 -10.05
CA LEU A 233 33.76 10.01 -10.75
C LEU A 233 35.13 10.46 -10.21
N ARG A 234 35.15 11.45 -9.32
CA ARG A 234 36.33 12.16 -8.82
C ARG A 234 36.39 12.22 -7.30
N GLY A 235 35.63 11.35 -6.62
CA GLY A 235 35.75 11.13 -5.17
C GLY A 235 34.72 11.86 -4.30
N TYR A 236 33.71 12.53 -4.88
CA TYR A 236 32.58 13.03 -4.09
C TYR A 236 31.62 11.88 -3.77
N HIS A 237 31.31 11.67 -2.49
CA HIS A 237 30.50 10.54 -2.00
C HIS A 237 29.22 11.00 -1.28
N GLY A 238 28.88 12.28 -1.37
CA GLY A 238 27.76 12.88 -0.64
C GLY A 238 28.20 13.48 0.69
N LYS A 239 27.25 13.67 1.61
CA LYS A 239 27.54 14.16 2.95
C LYS A 239 28.42 13.17 3.71
N CYS A 240 29.55 13.64 4.22
CA CYS A 240 30.42 12.88 5.10
C CYS A 240 29.78 12.74 6.49
N ASP A 241 29.59 11.49 6.90
CA ASP A 241 29.17 11.13 8.25
C ASP A 241 30.36 11.02 9.22
N ASP A 242 31.59 10.94 8.68
CA ASP A 242 32.79 10.90 9.50
C ASP A 242 33.14 12.29 10.08
N ASP A 243 33.86 12.27 11.20
CA ASP A 243 34.33 13.49 11.82
C ASP A 243 35.39 14.17 10.94
N ASN A 244 36.05 13.45 10.02
CA ASN A 244 37.17 13.99 9.25
C ASN A 244 36.76 14.77 8.00
N GLY A 245 35.55 14.55 7.46
CA GLY A 245 35.06 15.26 6.30
C GLY A 245 35.94 15.11 5.05
N TYR A 246 35.78 16.04 4.12
CA TYR A 246 36.60 16.11 2.92
C TYR A 246 37.93 16.83 3.20
N THR A 247 39.02 16.26 2.69
CA THR A 247 40.34 16.90 2.70
C THR A 247 40.35 18.14 1.81
N TYR A 248 41.22 19.12 2.13
CA TYR A 248 41.42 20.33 1.31
C TYR A 248 41.70 20.01 -0.16
N GLU A 249 42.57 19.03 -0.42
CA GLU A 249 42.92 18.61 -1.78
C GLU A 249 41.72 18.08 -2.58
N ASN A 250 40.73 17.49 -1.91
CA ASN A 250 39.53 16.97 -2.54
C ASN A 250 38.51 18.10 -2.76
N TYR A 251 38.13 18.84 -1.71
CA TYR A 251 37.06 19.83 -1.86
C TYR A 251 37.49 21.06 -2.67
N SER A 252 38.77 21.44 -2.64
CA SER A 252 39.27 22.53 -3.49
C SER A 252 39.05 22.24 -4.97
N LYS A 253 39.21 20.97 -5.39
CA LYS A 253 38.96 20.55 -6.79
C LYS A 253 37.48 20.56 -7.12
N PHE A 254 36.60 20.18 -6.18
CA PHE A 254 35.14 20.28 -6.38
C PHE A 254 34.74 21.71 -6.77
N ASN A 255 35.30 22.72 -6.10
CA ASN A 255 35.07 24.12 -6.47
C ASN A 255 35.76 24.47 -7.81
N SER A 256 37.09 24.38 -7.87
CA SER A 256 37.88 24.94 -8.98
C SER A 256 37.62 24.28 -10.33
N ASP A 257 37.50 22.97 -10.35
CA ASP A 257 37.53 22.18 -11.58
C ASP A 257 36.12 21.83 -12.07
N TYR A 258 35.15 21.72 -11.15
CA TYR A 258 33.82 21.17 -11.47
C TYR A 258 32.65 22.11 -11.24
N LEU A 259 32.68 23.02 -10.26
CA LEU A 259 31.54 23.89 -9.98
C LEU A 259 31.73 25.29 -10.58
N LYS A 260 32.88 25.91 -10.33
CA LYS A 260 33.19 27.28 -10.76
C LYS A 260 32.96 27.56 -12.25
N PRO A 261 33.31 26.65 -13.20
CA PRO A 261 33.03 26.89 -14.62
C PRO A 261 31.54 27.05 -14.93
N PHE A 262 30.66 26.43 -14.14
CA PHE A 262 29.23 26.37 -14.40
C PHE A 262 28.40 27.30 -13.54
N ILE A 263 28.85 27.66 -12.34
CA ILE A 263 28.06 28.48 -11.40
C ILE A 263 28.72 29.84 -11.08
N GLY A 264 29.97 30.04 -11.52
CA GLY A 264 30.76 31.23 -11.20
C GLY A 264 31.39 31.15 -9.82
N ASP A 265 31.87 32.29 -9.32
CA ASP A 265 32.51 32.39 -8.01
C ASP A 265 31.46 32.41 -6.88
N ILE A 266 31.53 31.43 -5.99
CA ILE A 266 30.81 31.38 -4.73
C ILE A 266 31.85 31.32 -3.62
N ARG A 267 31.62 32.03 -2.52
CA ARG A 267 32.53 31.97 -1.36
C ARG A 267 32.49 30.58 -0.75
N ASP A 268 33.65 30.06 -0.34
CA ASP A 268 33.76 28.69 0.20
C ASP A 268 32.86 28.47 1.43
N ASP A 269 32.66 29.50 2.28
CA ASP A 269 31.79 29.43 3.46
C ASP A 269 30.28 29.34 3.11
N GLN A 270 29.91 29.69 1.89
CA GLN A 270 28.56 29.51 1.36
C GLN A 270 28.45 28.20 0.56
N LEU A 271 29.51 27.86 -0.18
CA LEU A 271 29.55 26.70 -1.06
C LEU A 271 29.62 25.38 -0.29
N PHE A 272 30.28 25.36 0.85
CA PHE A 272 30.51 24.15 1.62
C PHE A 272 29.79 24.16 2.97
N ILE A 273 29.26 23.01 3.35
CA ILE A 273 28.69 22.79 4.68
C ILE A 273 29.84 22.40 5.61
N CYS A 274 30.01 23.16 6.69
CA CYS A 274 31.07 22.98 7.66
C CYS A 274 30.53 22.40 8.98
N LYS A 275 31.32 21.55 9.66
CA LYS A 275 31.16 21.21 11.07
C LYS A 275 32.35 21.75 11.86
N HIS A 276 32.10 22.18 13.09
CA HIS A 276 33.14 22.53 14.06
C HIS A 276 33.27 21.36 15.05
N LYS A 277 34.50 20.90 15.29
CA LYS A 277 34.74 19.71 16.13
C LYS A 277 34.61 20.03 17.63
N GLU A 278 35.04 21.20 18.09
CA GLU A 278 34.87 21.71 19.47
C GLU A 278 34.88 23.26 19.48
N GLU A 279 34.51 23.91 20.60
CA GLU A 279 34.43 25.38 20.72
C GLU A 279 35.77 26.12 20.46
N ASP A 280 36.91 25.42 20.56
CA ASP A 280 38.26 25.98 20.38
C ASP A 280 38.92 25.64 19.02
N ASP A 281 38.28 24.84 18.15
CA ASP A 281 38.85 24.45 16.86
C ASP A 281 38.62 25.53 15.78
N LEU A 282 39.69 26.25 15.42
CA LEU A 282 39.67 27.34 14.44
C LEU A 282 39.47 26.88 12.99
N VAL A 283 39.60 25.58 12.68
CA VAL A 283 39.54 25.07 11.30
C VAL A 283 38.24 24.31 11.07
N PRO A 284 37.31 24.85 10.25
CA PRO A 284 36.07 24.15 9.92
C PRO A 284 36.36 22.89 9.09
N VAL A 285 35.67 21.80 9.43
CA VAL A 285 35.70 20.56 8.67
C VAL A 285 34.60 20.58 7.62
N ILE A 286 34.97 20.47 6.34
CA ILE A 286 34.01 20.42 5.23
C ILE A 286 33.36 19.05 5.18
N VAL A 287 32.04 18.98 5.36
CA VAL A 287 31.29 17.71 5.35
C VAL A 287 30.43 17.51 4.12
N ASP A 288 30.08 18.58 3.42
CA ASP A 288 29.27 18.47 2.20
C ASP A 288 29.37 19.73 1.34
N ILE A 289 28.82 19.66 0.13
CA ILE A 289 28.52 20.80 -0.73
C ILE A 289 27.13 21.32 -0.38
N ASN A 290 27.00 22.63 -0.24
CA ASN A 290 25.73 23.31 -0.04
C ASN A 290 24.96 23.39 -1.37
N TRP A 291 24.30 22.29 -1.73
CA TRP A 291 23.54 22.16 -2.97
C TRP A 291 22.43 23.20 -3.12
N ARG A 292 21.92 23.77 -2.02
CA ARG A 292 20.97 24.89 -2.07
C ARG A 292 21.61 26.12 -2.71
N GLU A 293 22.81 26.48 -2.29
CA GLU A 293 23.54 27.64 -2.83
C GLU A 293 24.01 27.39 -4.27
N VAL A 294 24.42 26.16 -4.61
CA VAL A 294 24.69 25.77 -6.00
C VAL A 294 23.47 25.98 -6.89
N LYS A 295 22.27 25.57 -6.44
CA LYS A 295 21.02 25.79 -7.18
C LYS A 295 20.69 27.28 -7.34
N LYS A 296 20.85 28.08 -6.28
CA LYS A 296 20.64 29.54 -6.35
C LYS A 296 21.60 30.19 -7.36
N ALA A 297 22.87 29.81 -7.33
CA ALA A 297 23.87 30.32 -8.26
C ALA A 297 23.57 29.91 -9.71
N LEU A 298 23.13 28.67 -9.96
CA LEU A 298 22.66 28.23 -11.27
C LEU A 298 21.47 29.05 -11.76
N ILE A 299 20.43 29.24 -10.93
CA ILE A 299 19.27 30.08 -11.29
C ILE A 299 19.73 31.50 -11.64
N ASN A 300 20.59 32.07 -10.80
CA ASN A 300 21.09 33.42 -10.98
C ASN A 300 21.89 33.56 -12.28
N LYS A 301 22.75 32.60 -12.61
CA LYS A 301 23.52 32.57 -13.85
C LYS A 301 22.63 32.37 -15.08
N LEU A 302 21.66 31.44 -15.01
CA LEU A 302 20.68 31.22 -16.08
C LEU A 302 19.89 32.50 -16.39
N ARG A 303 19.57 33.29 -15.35
CA ARG A 303 18.90 34.59 -15.47
C ARG A 303 19.81 35.66 -16.06
N TYR A 304 21.00 35.88 -15.50
CA TYR A 304 21.90 36.96 -15.91
C TYR A 304 22.51 36.76 -17.29
N GLU A 305 22.80 35.51 -17.67
CA GLU A 305 23.25 35.18 -19.02
C GLU A 305 22.09 35.03 -20.02
N HIS A 306 20.87 35.35 -19.58
CA HIS A 306 19.65 35.38 -20.39
C HIS A 306 19.38 34.05 -21.12
N TYR A 307 19.51 32.90 -20.46
CA TYR A 307 19.07 31.63 -21.05
C TYR A 307 17.55 31.54 -21.16
N PHE A 308 16.87 32.14 -20.18
CA PHE A 308 15.41 32.26 -20.13
C PHE A 308 15.01 33.73 -20.06
N ILE A 309 13.87 34.05 -20.66
CA ILE A 309 13.22 35.36 -20.61
C ILE A 309 12.11 35.25 -19.56
N PHE A 310 12.26 36.05 -18.50
CA PHE A 310 11.36 36.08 -17.36
C PHE A 310 10.51 37.35 -17.39
N ALA A 311 9.22 37.21 -17.10
CA ALA A 311 8.34 38.34 -16.83
C ALA A 311 8.76 39.07 -15.53
N PRO A 312 8.36 40.34 -15.33
CA PRO A 312 8.68 41.08 -14.10
C PRO A 312 8.27 40.34 -12.82
N GLU A 313 7.07 39.76 -12.79
CA GLU A 313 6.53 39.02 -11.65
C GLU A 313 7.29 37.69 -11.41
N GLU A 314 7.86 37.12 -12.46
CA GLU A 314 8.72 35.94 -12.38
C GLU A 314 10.09 36.32 -11.80
N ASN A 315 10.68 37.44 -12.23
CA ASN A 315 11.93 37.95 -11.68
C ASN A 315 11.82 38.28 -10.20
N GLU A 316 10.71 38.87 -9.75
CA GLU A 316 10.47 39.17 -8.34
C GLU A 316 10.46 37.90 -7.48
N LEU A 317 9.84 36.82 -7.97
CA LEU A 317 9.90 35.52 -7.30
C LEU A 317 11.34 34.97 -7.25
N LEU A 318 12.09 35.07 -8.36
CA LEU A 318 13.48 34.63 -8.40
C LEU A 318 14.38 35.45 -7.45
N ASP A 319 14.17 36.76 -7.31
CA ASP A 319 14.91 37.61 -6.38
C ASP A 319 14.72 37.14 -4.94
N VAL A 320 13.48 36.82 -4.56
CA VAL A 320 13.18 36.29 -3.22
C VAL A 320 13.87 34.95 -2.98
N ILE A 321 13.94 34.08 -3.99
CA ILE A 321 14.61 32.78 -3.91
C ILE A 321 16.13 32.94 -3.79
N ILE A 322 16.73 33.77 -4.65
CA ILE A 322 18.18 33.96 -4.72
C ILE A 322 18.70 34.67 -3.47
N GLU A 323 18.02 35.72 -3.03
CA GLU A 323 18.42 36.52 -1.85
C GLU A 323 17.96 35.91 -0.53
N ASP A 324 17.17 34.83 -0.58
CA ASP A 324 16.61 34.15 0.57
C ASP A 324 15.89 35.14 1.53
N ARG A 325 14.91 35.87 0.99
CA ARG A 325 14.12 36.84 1.77
C ARG A 325 13.06 36.11 2.62
N GLU A 326 12.73 36.68 3.78
CA GLU A 326 11.71 36.13 4.69
C GLU A 326 10.27 36.22 4.17
N LEU A 327 10.03 37.13 3.22
CA LEU A 327 8.72 37.42 2.66
C LEU A 327 8.66 36.92 1.22
N LEU A 328 7.77 35.95 0.98
CA LEU A 328 7.41 35.53 -0.37
C LEU A 328 6.51 36.60 -1.01
N PRO A 329 6.72 36.92 -2.30
CA PRO A 329 5.90 37.91 -2.98
C PRO A 329 4.47 37.39 -3.13
N ALA A 330 3.53 38.32 -3.33
CA ALA A 330 2.15 37.97 -3.60
C ALA A 330 2.08 37.11 -4.86
N ILE A 331 1.39 35.98 -4.76
CA ILE A 331 1.26 35.05 -5.88
C ILE A 331 0.34 35.68 -6.92
N THR A 332 0.88 35.86 -8.12
CA THR A 332 0.10 36.23 -9.29
C THR A 332 0.00 35.02 -10.24
N PRO A 333 -1.03 34.94 -11.09
CA PRO A 333 -1.09 33.90 -12.12
C PRO A 333 0.17 33.85 -13.01
N LYS A 334 0.86 35.00 -13.18
CA LYS A 334 2.11 35.08 -13.93
C LYS A 334 3.30 34.52 -13.17
N SER A 335 3.48 34.82 -11.88
CA SER A 335 4.55 34.22 -11.08
C SER A 335 4.39 32.70 -10.95
N LEU A 336 3.15 32.19 -11.03
CA LEU A 336 2.87 30.75 -11.07
C LEU A 336 3.28 30.06 -12.37
N ALA A 337 3.51 30.80 -13.45
CA ALA A 337 3.98 30.23 -14.71
C ALA A 337 5.41 29.66 -14.59
N LEU A 338 6.19 30.07 -13.57
CA LEU A 338 7.49 29.48 -13.21
C LEU A 338 7.39 28.15 -12.46
N VAL A 339 6.25 27.90 -11.80
CA VAL A 339 5.99 26.69 -11.02
C VAL A 339 4.70 26.00 -11.48
N PRO A 340 4.58 25.65 -12.78
CA PRO A 340 3.37 25.10 -13.38
C PRO A 340 2.96 23.74 -12.79
N THR A 341 3.89 23.03 -12.15
CA THR A 341 3.63 21.74 -11.50
C THR A 341 3.87 21.80 -10.00
N LEU A 342 3.22 20.89 -9.27
CA LEU A 342 3.45 20.72 -7.84
C LEU A 342 4.93 20.47 -7.53
N ASN A 343 5.59 19.61 -8.32
CA ASN A 343 6.99 19.28 -8.09
C ASN A 343 7.90 20.51 -8.19
N GLU A 344 7.64 21.39 -9.14
CA GLU A 344 8.38 22.66 -9.26
C GLU A 344 8.10 23.62 -8.11
N CYS A 345 6.85 23.69 -7.65
CA CYS A 345 6.51 24.45 -6.45
C CYS A 345 7.29 23.93 -5.23
N LEU A 346 7.39 22.61 -5.06
CA LEU A 346 8.15 22.00 -3.97
C LEU A 346 9.65 22.32 -4.09
N HIS A 347 10.24 22.17 -5.27
CA HIS A 347 11.63 22.53 -5.51
C HIS A 347 11.90 24.01 -5.22
N CYS A 348 11.05 24.92 -5.67
CA CYS A 348 11.12 26.33 -5.34
C CYS A 348 11.19 26.57 -3.82
N LEU A 349 10.31 25.93 -3.05
CA LEU A 349 10.24 26.11 -1.59
C LEU A 349 11.45 25.56 -0.82
N THR A 350 12.15 24.57 -1.38
CA THR A 350 13.40 24.06 -0.79
C THR A 350 14.57 25.05 -0.86
N LEU A 351 14.46 26.07 -1.71
CA LEU A 351 15.50 27.09 -1.90
C LEU A 351 15.36 28.31 -0.98
N VAL A 352 14.16 28.57 -0.45
CA VAL A 352 13.90 29.70 0.46
C VAL A 352 14.04 29.21 1.90
N SER A 353 15.18 29.41 2.55
CA SER A 353 15.40 28.94 3.93
C SER A 353 14.82 29.85 5.00
N LYS A 354 14.84 31.17 4.82
CA LYS A 354 14.39 32.13 5.86
C LYS A 354 12.87 32.25 5.99
N CYS A 355 12.13 31.78 4.99
CA CYS A 355 10.68 31.77 5.05
C CYS A 355 10.20 30.70 6.04
N SER A 356 9.32 31.10 6.96
CA SER A 356 8.74 30.17 7.93
C SER A 356 7.92 29.09 7.22
N LEU A 357 7.78 27.96 7.89
CA LEU A 357 7.16 26.79 7.32
C LEU A 357 5.68 27.02 6.99
N GLU A 358 4.97 27.73 7.86
CA GLU A 358 3.56 28.11 7.68
C GLU A 358 3.39 28.99 6.45
N LYS A 359 4.32 29.92 6.23
CA LYS A 359 4.31 30.80 5.05
C LYS A 359 4.57 30.01 3.77
N LYS A 360 5.50 29.04 3.78
CA LYS A 360 5.74 28.13 2.65
C LYS A 360 4.50 27.31 2.31
N VAL A 361 3.85 26.74 3.34
CA VAL A 361 2.60 25.97 3.20
C VAL A 361 1.50 26.83 2.60
N ALA A 362 1.25 28.00 3.19
CA ALA A 362 0.22 28.91 2.73
C ALA A 362 0.48 29.29 1.28
N TRP A 363 1.72 29.68 0.95
CA TRP A 363 2.13 30.01 -0.41
C TRP A 363 1.89 28.85 -1.38
N MET A 364 2.32 27.62 -1.05
CA MET A 364 2.08 26.43 -1.87
C MET A 364 0.59 26.17 -2.12
N LEU A 365 -0.23 26.26 -1.07
CA LEU A 365 -1.66 25.99 -1.17
C LEU A 365 -2.36 27.07 -1.99
N PHE A 366 -2.04 28.35 -1.77
CA PHE A 366 -2.55 29.44 -2.61
C PHE A 366 -2.10 29.30 -4.07
N ALA A 367 -0.82 28.96 -4.31
CA ALA A 367 -0.25 28.77 -5.63
C ALA A 367 -0.95 27.66 -6.41
N TYR A 368 -1.03 26.48 -5.80
CA TYR A 368 -1.51 25.28 -6.46
C TYR A 368 -3.05 25.23 -6.55
N LEU A 369 -3.77 25.72 -5.53
CA LEU A 369 -5.23 25.67 -5.51
C LEU A 369 -5.90 26.76 -6.36
N ASN A 370 -5.26 27.92 -6.54
CA ASN A 370 -5.79 28.96 -7.40
C ASN A 370 -5.70 28.61 -8.89
N ASN A 371 -4.80 27.70 -9.28
CA ASN A 371 -4.63 27.28 -10.67
C ASN A 371 -5.48 26.04 -11.05
N GLN A 372 -6.17 25.41 -10.09
CA GLN A 372 -6.97 24.21 -10.33
C GLN A 372 -8.46 24.54 -10.42
N SER A 373 -9.03 24.41 -11.63
CA SER A 373 -10.47 24.53 -11.83
C SER A 373 -11.19 23.34 -11.18
N THR A 374 -11.87 23.57 -10.04
CA THR A 374 -12.81 22.66 -9.34
C THR A 374 -12.31 21.32 -8.79
N LYS A 375 -11.16 20.76 -9.22
CA LYS A 375 -10.54 19.56 -8.59
C LYS A 375 -9.67 19.91 -7.36
N LYS A 376 -10.08 20.93 -6.60
CA LYS A 376 -9.35 21.40 -5.40
C LYS A 376 -9.10 20.30 -4.36
N ARG A 377 -10.00 19.32 -4.26
CA ARG A 377 -9.93 18.23 -3.26
C ARG A 377 -8.80 17.22 -3.49
N TRP A 378 -8.60 16.76 -4.72
CA TRP A 378 -7.52 15.81 -5.05
C TRP A 378 -6.15 16.47 -5.11
N ALA A 379 -6.12 17.78 -5.38
CA ALA A 379 -4.92 18.58 -5.41
C ALA A 379 -4.20 18.60 -4.04
N ILE A 380 -4.95 18.81 -2.95
CA ILE A 380 -4.39 18.82 -1.59
C ILE A 380 -3.90 17.42 -1.19
N TRP A 381 -4.64 16.36 -1.54
CA TRP A 381 -4.18 14.99 -1.28
C TRP A 381 -2.90 14.63 -2.04
N LYS A 382 -2.80 14.99 -3.32
CA LYS A 382 -1.58 14.80 -4.10
C LYS A 382 -0.40 15.58 -3.52
N ILE A 383 -0.65 16.78 -3.00
CA ILE A 383 0.34 17.55 -2.23
C ILE A 383 0.86 16.72 -1.05
N PHE A 384 -0.01 16.08 -0.26
CA PHE A 384 0.41 15.27 0.89
C PHE A 384 1.34 14.12 0.50
N ASN A 385 0.97 13.33 -0.50
CA ASN A 385 1.77 12.17 -0.90
C ASN A 385 3.13 12.55 -1.50
N GLU A 386 3.22 13.68 -2.21
CA GLU A 386 4.51 14.13 -2.76
C GLU A 386 5.41 14.76 -1.69
N LEU A 387 4.82 15.40 -0.66
CA LEU A 387 5.57 15.94 0.46
C LEU A 387 6.22 14.87 1.34
N GLU A 388 5.60 13.70 1.49
CA GLU A 388 6.18 12.54 2.18
C GLU A 388 7.50 12.09 1.57
N LYS A 389 7.72 12.37 0.28
CA LYS A 389 8.93 11.97 -0.44
C LYS A 389 10.09 12.95 -0.26
N ILE A 390 9.91 14.07 0.44
CA ILE A 390 10.94 15.10 0.66
C ILE A 390 11.41 15.03 2.13
N PRO A 391 12.58 14.42 2.43
CA PRO A 391 13.00 14.09 3.80
C PRO A 391 13.11 15.29 4.74
N ASP A 392 13.62 16.42 4.23
CA ASP A 392 13.89 17.63 5.04
C ASP A 392 12.68 18.55 5.20
N LEU A 393 11.68 18.41 4.33
CA LEU A 393 10.45 19.21 4.39
C LEU A 393 9.31 18.42 5.05
N GLY A 394 9.34 17.08 4.98
CA GLY A 394 8.21 16.22 5.32
C GLY A 394 7.75 16.32 6.77
N LYS A 395 8.64 16.22 7.76
CA LYS A 395 8.22 16.05 9.17
C LYS A 395 7.61 17.30 9.79
N ASP A 396 8.30 18.44 9.69
CA ASP A 396 7.83 19.68 10.31
C ASP A 396 6.64 20.27 9.53
N LEU A 397 6.67 20.15 8.19
CA LEU A 397 5.61 20.67 7.32
C LEU A 397 4.36 19.81 7.49
N GLN A 398 4.48 18.49 7.67
CA GLN A 398 3.33 17.63 8.00
C GLN A 398 2.69 18.00 9.33
N ALA A 399 3.47 18.34 10.37
CA ALA A 399 2.91 18.77 11.65
C ALA A 399 2.10 20.07 11.49
N HIS A 400 2.67 21.08 10.82
CA HIS A 400 2.00 22.36 10.56
C HIS A 400 0.85 22.25 9.56
N LEU A 401 0.98 21.41 8.53
CA LEU A 401 -0.08 21.15 7.57
C LEU A 401 -1.23 20.36 8.17
N LYS A 402 -1.01 19.46 9.14
CA LYS A 402 -2.09 18.78 9.85
C LYS A 402 -2.92 19.76 10.67
N GLU A 403 -2.26 20.72 11.32
CA GLU A 403 -2.95 21.82 12.02
C GLU A 403 -3.68 22.77 11.04
N TYR A 404 -3.04 23.07 9.90
CA TYR A 404 -3.62 23.88 8.84
C TYR A 404 -4.77 23.17 8.08
N GLN A 405 -4.70 21.84 7.91
CA GLN A 405 -5.77 20.98 7.39
C GLN A 405 -7.01 21.13 8.27
N LEU A 406 -6.85 21.03 9.58
CA LEU A 406 -7.94 21.23 10.54
C LEU A 406 -8.56 22.62 10.38
N ARG A 407 -7.76 23.69 10.38
CA ARG A 407 -8.29 25.06 10.19
C ARG A 407 -8.98 25.25 8.83
N ASN A 408 -8.43 24.72 7.75
CA ASN A 408 -8.98 24.92 6.40
C ASN A 408 -10.15 24.01 6.04
N ILE A 409 -10.18 22.77 6.53
CA ILE A 409 -11.36 21.88 6.43
C ILE A 409 -12.57 22.59 7.05
N ILE A 410 -12.35 23.33 8.13
CA ILE A 410 -13.35 24.10 8.86
C ILE A 410 -13.68 25.44 8.17
N GLN A 411 -12.68 26.14 7.62
CA GLN A 411 -12.86 27.51 7.11
C GLN A 411 -13.31 27.61 5.63
N PHE A 412 -13.12 26.57 4.82
CA PHE A 412 -13.37 26.62 3.37
C PHE A 412 -14.63 25.87 2.88
N ASP A 413 -15.59 25.54 3.77
CA ASP A 413 -16.79 24.76 3.42
C ASP A 413 -16.47 23.47 2.63
N ILE A 414 -15.32 22.85 2.91
CA ILE A 414 -14.84 21.68 2.16
C ILE A 414 -15.75 20.48 2.40
N ILE A 415 -16.28 20.37 3.63
CA ILE A 415 -17.27 19.38 4.03
C ILE A 415 -18.65 19.89 3.59
N CYS A 416 -19.08 19.46 2.41
CA CYS A 416 -20.40 19.81 1.87
C CYS A 416 -21.33 18.60 1.70
N SER A 417 -20.85 17.40 2.06
CA SER A 417 -21.61 16.14 2.02
C SER A 417 -21.07 15.12 3.03
N THR A 418 -21.89 14.11 3.38
CA THR A 418 -21.49 13.01 4.27
C THR A 418 -20.29 12.23 3.74
N TYR A 419 -20.18 12.07 2.42
CA TYR A 419 -19.02 11.45 1.78
C TYR A 419 -17.72 12.23 2.07
N THR A 420 -17.75 13.56 1.93
CA THR A 420 -16.57 14.39 2.22
C THR A 420 -16.25 14.44 3.71
N PHE A 421 -17.26 14.35 4.57
CA PHE A 421 -17.08 14.23 6.02
C PHE A 421 -16.38 12.92 6.39
N ARG A 422 -16.92 11.78 5.93
CA ARG A 422 -16.32 10.45 6.14
C ARG A 422 -14.87 10.40 5.69
N TYR A 423 -14.61 10.88 4.48
CA TYR A 423 -13.26 10.87 3.91
C TYR A 423 -12.30 11.75 4.71
N ALA A 424 -12.76 12.90 5.21
CA ALA A 424 -11.97 13.75 6.09
C ALA A 424 -11.59 13.03 7.39
N LEU A 425 -12.49 12.26 7.98
CA LEU A 425 -12.24 11.59 9.28
C LEU A 425 -11.41 10.30 9.18
N GLN A 426 -11.44 9.58 8.06
CA GLN A 426 -10.87 8.23 7.92
C GLN A 426 -9.37 8.16 8.28
N ASN A 427 -8.61 9.22 7.99
CA ASN A 427 -7.16 9.28 8.23
C ASN A 427 -6.75 10.17 9.42
N LEU A 428 -7.72 10.69 10.18
CA LEU A 428 -7.47 11.53 11.34
C LEU A 428 -7.40 10.72 12.62
N ALA A 429 -6.58 11.17 13.57
CA ALA A 429 -6.54 10.66 14.93
C ALA A 429 -7.84 11.02 15.70
N PRO A 430 -8.22 10.28 16.76
CA PRO A 430 -9.50 10.47 17.45
C PRO A 430 -9.75 11.89 17.99
N ASP A 431 -8.72 12.54 18.51
CA ASP A 431 -8.72 13.93 18.98
C ASP A 431 -8.98 14.92 17.82
N GLN A 432 -8.36 14.70 16.67
CA GLN A 432 -8.55 15.52 15.48
C GLN A 432 -9.95 15.36 14.87
N ARG A 433 -10.51 14.15 14.90
CA ARG A 433 -11.89 13.90 14.46
C ARG A 433 -12.89 14.72 15.27
N THR A 434 -12.63 14.87 16.57
CA THR A 434 -13.47 15.68 17.46
C THR A 434 -13.48 17.14 17.05
N ILE A 435 -12.33 17.71 16.68
CA ILE A 435 -12.27 19.11 16.24
C ILE A 435 -13.04 19.30 14.93
N VAL A 436 -12.89 18.39 13.96
CA VAL A 436 -13.63 18.44 12.69
C VAL A 436 -15.13 18.31 12.94
N TYR A 437 -15.55 17.38 13.79
CA TYR A 437 -16.95 17.21 14.20
C TYR A 437 -17.50 18.50 14.83
N GLU A 438 -16.84 19.07 15.83
CA GLU A 438 -17.31 20.26 16.54
C GLU A 438 -17.54 21.46 15.60
N ALA A 439 -16.75 21.55 14.55
CA ALA A 439 -16.86 22.62 13.57
C ALA A 439 -18.00 22.47 12.57
N VAL A 440 -18.45 21.23 12.29
CA VAL A 440 -19.48 20.96 11.27
C VAL A 440 -20.76 20.33 11.83
N LYS A 441 -20.83 20.07 13.14
CA LYS A 441 -21.94 19.36 13.80
C LYS A 441 -23.31 19.95 13.50
N ASP A 442 -23.42 21.27 13.35
CA ASP A 442 -24.68 21.94 13.06
C ASP A 442 -25.14 21.75 11.61
N GLN A 443 -24.22 21.42 10.70
CA GLN A 443 -24.51 21.17 9.29
C GLN A 443 -24.84 19.70 9.01
N LEU A 444 -24.28 18.77 9.80
CA LEU A 444 -24.41 17.32 9.61
C LEU A 444 -25.88 16.85 9.54
N PRO A 445 -26.81 17.32 10.39
CA PRO A 445 -28.21 16.91 10.29
C PRO A 445 -28.82 17.20 8.91
N ASN A 446 -28.45 18.30 8.25
CA ASN A 446 -28.99 18.65 6.94
C ASN A 446 -28.38 17.81 5.80
N MET A 447 -27.15 17.32 5.99
CA MET A 447 -26.48 16.41 5.05
C MET A 447 -27.03 14.98 5.12
N ILE A 448 -27.54 14.56 6.28
CA ILE A 448 -28.10 13.22 6.49
C ILE A 448 -29.52 13.17 5.90
N GLN A 449 -29.62 12.51 4.74
CA GLN A 449 -30.88 12.37 3.98
C GLN A 449 -31.30 10.91 3.74
N SER A 450 -30.42 9.95 4.02
CA SER A 450 -30.65 8.51 3.86
C SER A 450 -29.85 7.73 4.92
N ASP A 451 -30.17 6.45 5.06
CA ASP A 451 -29.42 5.46 5.85
C ASP A 451 -27.92 5.43 5.48
N GLN A 452 -27.58 5.45 4.20
CA GLN A 452 -26.19 5.51 3.74
C GLN A 452 -25.46 6.75 4.28
N HIS A 453 -26.08 7.93 4.16
CA HIS A 453 -25.51 9.18 4.67
C HIS A 453 -25.35 9.12 6.19
N PHE A 454 -26.28 8.48 6.88
CA PHE A 454 -26.25 8.32 8.33
C PHE A 454 -25.06 7.45 8.78
N ILE A 455 -24.83 6.31 8.12
CA ILE A 455 -23.69 5.42 8.41
C ILE A 455 -22.36 6.11 8.16
N GLU A 456 -22.25 6.82 7.03
CA GLU A 456 -21.02 7.55 6.67
C GLU A 456 -20.62 8.57 7.75
N VAL A 457 -21.61 9.17 8.42
CA VAL A 457 -21.37 10.10 9.53
C VAL A 457 -20.98 9.34 10.80
N LEU A 458 -21.75 8.32 11.21
CA LEU A 458 -21.58 7.67 12.51
C LEU A 458 -20.31 6.80 12.62
N LYS A 459 -19.85 6.19 11.53
CA LYS A 459 -18.74 5.19 11.53
C LYS A 459 -17.42 5.68 12.15
N HIS A 460 -17.22 6.99 12.21
CA HIS A 460 -15.98 7.60 12.70
C HIS A 460 -16.15 8.49 13.95
N LEU A 461 -17.36 8.54 14.51
CA LEU A 461 -17.70 9.36 15.67
C LEU A 461 -17.62 8.58 16.98
N THR A 462 -17.38 9.28 18.08
CA THR A 462 -17.51 8.68 19.42
C THR A 462 -18.97 8.43 19.78
N PRO A 463 -19.27 7.55 20.76
CA PRO A 463 -20.65 7.35 21.23
C PRO A 463 -21.36 8.66 21.59
N ASP A 464 -20.71 9.57 22.32
CA ASP A 464 -21.31 10.86 22.69
C ASP A 464 -21.68 11.73 21.46
N GLN A 465 -20.80 11.76 20.45
CA GLN A 465 -21.04 12.47 19.20
C GLN A 465 -22.17 11.82 18.40
N CYS A 466 -22.23 10.48 18.37
CA CYS A 466 -23.34 9.74 17.78
C CYS A 466 -24.67 10.09 18.46
N ALA A 467 -24.70 10.16 19.80
CA ALA A 467 -25.90 10.52 20.56
C ALA A 467 -26.40 11.92 20.19
N SER A 468 -25.48 12.89 20.07
CA SER A 468 -25.84 14.24 19.65
C SER A 468 -26.43 14.28 18.22
N ILE A 469 -25.86 13.54 17.27
CA ILE A 469 -26.39 13.46 15.90
C ILE A 469 -27.75 12.76 15.90
N CYS A 470 -27.90 11.63 16.61
CA CYS A 470 -29.17 10.90 16.70
C CYS A 470 -30.29 11.78 17.26
N GLU A 471 -30.02 12.59 18.29
CA GLU A 471 -31.02 13.52 18.83
C GLU A 471 -31.36 14.61 17.81
N ALA A 472 -30.38 15.17 17.09
CA ALA A 472 -30.60 16.19 16.07
C ALA A 472 -31.37 15.70 14.82
N VAL A 473 -31.34 14.39 14.54
CA VAL A 473 -32.08 13.78 13.41
C VAL A 473 -33.27 12.92 13.86
N LYS A 474 -33.61 12.90 15.16
CA LYS A 474 -34.59 11.99 15.77
C LYS A 474 -35.94 11.95 15.09
N ASP A 475 -36.49 13.11 14.73
CA ASP A 475 -37.80 13.18 14.07
C ASP A 475 -37.77 12.68 12.62
N ARG A 476 -36.59 12.69 11.99
CA ARG A 476 -36.39 12.20 10.61
C ARG A 476 -35.90 10.76 10.56
N LEU A 477 -35.33 10.27 11.65
CA LEU A 477 -34.73 8.94 11.72
C LEU A 477 -35.72 7.85 11.30
N PRO A 478 -36.90 7.70 11.92
CA PRO A 478 -37.82 6.62 11.60
C PRO A 478 -38.67 6.83 10.35
N ILE A 479 -38.67 8.05 9.78
CA ILE A 479 -39.58 8.43 8.68
C ILE A 479 -38.83 8.50 7.34
N ASN A 480 -37.66 9.13 7.34
CA ASN A 480 -36.95 9.47 6.11
C ASN A 480 -35.62 8.74 5.95
N ILE A 481 -34.92 8.44 7.05
CA ILE A 481 -33.56 7.89 7.05
C ILE A 481 -33.61 6.35 7.15
N ILE A 482 -34.27 5.83 8.19
CA ILE A 482 -34.44 4.40 8.47
C ILE A 482 -35.92 4.08 8.29
N ARG A 483 -36.29 3.59 7.10
CA ARG A 483 -37.69 3.34 6.71
C ARG A 483 -38.09 1.88 6.91
N SER A 484 -37.11 0.99 7.00
CA SER A 484 -37.31 -0.45 7.12
C SER A 484 -36.31 -1.11 8.05
N MET A 485 -36.59 -2.36 8.44
CA MET A 485 -35.63 -3.17 9.18
C MET A 485 -34.36 -3.50 8.38
N SER A 486 -34.43 -3.48 7.04
CA SER A 486 -33.24 -3.63 6.20
C SER A 486 -32.31 -2.44 6.34
N ASP A 487 -32.87 -1.22 6.38
CA ASP A 487 -32.11 0.03 6.55
C ASP A 487 -31.48 0.06 7.94
N LEU A 488 -32.26 -0.28 8.99
CA LEU A 488 -31.74 -0.33 10.35
C LEU A 488 -30.60 -1.36 10.48
N ARG A 489 -30.77 -2.55 9.89
CA ARG A 489 -29.71 -3.56 9.85
C ARG A 489 -28.44 -3.02 9.21
N TYR A 490 -28.59 -2.36 8.06
CA TYR A 490 -27.46 -1.79 7.32
C TYR A 490 -26.74 -0.72 8.17
N VAL A 491 -27.49 0.05 8.96
CA VAL A 491 -26.93 1.00 9.92
C VAL A 491 -26.16 0.32 11.05
N LEU A 492 -26.75 -0.69 11.70
CA LEU A 492 -26.18 -1.31 12.89
C LEU A 492 -24.97 -2.23 12.59
N GLU A 493 -24.86 -2.76 11.37
CA GLU A 493 -23.78 -3.70 11.00
C GLU A 493 -22.37 -3.07 11.05
N ASP A 494 -22.29 -1.75 10.81
CA ASP A 494 -21.03 -1.01 10.70
C ASP A 494 -20.64 -0.23 11.98
N LEU A 495 -21.43 -0.38 13.06
CA LEU A 495 -21.33 0.40 14.30
C LEU A 495 -20.83 -0.44 15.49
N THR A 496 -20.27 0.23 16.49
CA THR A 496 -19.90 -0.40 17.76
C THR A 496 -21.14 -0.69 18.63
N PRO A 497 -21.08 -1.61 19.61
CA PRO A 497 -22.22 -1.91 20.48
C PRO A 497 -22.83 -0.69 21.19
N ASP A 498 -21.99 0.26 21.63
CA ASP A 498 -22.45 1.50 22.27
C ASP A 498 -23.20 2.40 21.28
N GLN A 499 -22.68 2.54 20.05
CA GLN A 499 -23.33 3.29 18.98
C GLN A 499 -24.65 2.62 18.55
N CYS A 500 -24.69 1.28 18.47
CA CYS A 500 -25.91 0.52 18.20
C CYS A 500 -26.98 0.79 19.25
N THR A 501 -26.60 0.85 20.53
CA THR A 501 -27.51 1.18 21.63
C THR A 501 -28.11 2.59 21.47
N ILE A 502 -27.29 3.57 21.10
CA ILE A 502 -27.75 4.94 20.86
C ILE A 502 -28.74 5.00 19.69
N VAL A 503 -28.42 4.34 18.57
CA VAL A 503 -29.32 4.29 17.40
C VAL A 503 -30.63 3.59 17.76
N TYR A 504 -30.57 2.47 18.49
CA TYR A 504 -31.74 1.76 18.97
C TYR A 504 -32.65 2.67 19.80
N GLU A 505 -32.10 3.37 20.80
CA GLU A 505 -32.89 4.25 21.67
C GLU A 505 -33.58 5.38 20.90
N ALA A 506 -32.99 5.83 19.80
CA ALA A 506 -33.57 6.85 18.92
C ALA A 506 -34.72 6.32 18.04
N VAL A 507 -34.76 5.03 17.73
CA VAL A 507 -35.77 4.42 16.83
C VAL A 507 -36.75 3.47 17.54
N LYS A 508 -36.55 3.20 18.83
CA LYS A 508 -37.26 2.13 19.56
C LYS A 508 -38.79 2.21 19.48
N ASP A 509 -39.36 3.41 19.51
CA ASP A 509 -40.81 3.61 19.50
C ASP A 509 -41.44 3.22 18.15
N ARG A 510 -40.64 3.11 17.10
CA ARG A 510 -41.06 2.75 15.74
C ARG A 510 -40.63 1.34 15.33
N LEU A 511 -39.80 0.67 16.14
CA LEU A 511 -39.42 -0.73 15.89
C LEU A 511 -40.64 -1.64 15.74
N PHE A 512 -41.68 -1.40 16.55
CA PHE A 512 -42.93 -2.15 16.45
C PHE A 512 -43.57 -2.06 15.06
N ASP A 513 -43.54 -0.88 14.43
CA ASP A 513 -44.12 -0.65 13.10
C ASP A 513 -43.25 -1.23 12.00
N MET A 514 -41.93 -1.29 12.18
CA MET A 514 -40.99 -1.82 11.19
C MET A 514 -40.96 -3.36 11.16
N ILE A 515 -41.27 -4.02 12.28
CA ILE A 515 -41.29 -5.48 12.38
C ILE A 515 -42.63 -6.01 11.87
N GLN A 516 -42.63 -6.51 10.63
CA GLN A 516 -43.82 -7.04 9.95
C GLN A 516 -43.68 -8.52 9.56
N SER A 517 -42.46 -9.04 9.54
CA SER A 517 -42.17 -10.43 9.17
C SER A 517 -41.17 -11.09 10.11
N MET A 518 -41.03 -12.41 9.98
CA MET A 518 -40.01 -13.20 10.67
C MET A 518 -38.60 -12.67 10.44
N VAL A 519 -38.30 -12.34 9.18
CA VAL A 519 -36.97 -11.86 8.78
C VAL A 519 -36.70 -10.49 9.41
N ASP A 520 -37.71 -9.62 9.48
CA ASP A 520 -37.59 -8.31 10.14
C ASP A 520 -37.32 -8.46 11.64
N PHE A 521 -38.00 -9.41 12.28
CA PHE A 521 -37.83 -9.71 13.71
C PHE A 521 -36.43 -10.26 14.01
N GLN A 522 -35.95 -11.24 13.24
CA GLN A 522 -34.59 -11.76 13.38
C GLN A 522 -33.53 -10.67 13.18
N ARG A 523 -33.69 -9.84 12.13
CA ARG A 523 -32.77 -8.72 11.86
C ARG A 523 -32.76 -7.70 12.99
N ALA A 524 -33.90 -7.45 13.63
CA ALA A 524 -33.98 -6.57 14.79
C ALA A 524 -33.12 -7.08 15.93
N LEU A 525 -33.19 -8.38 16.25
CA LEU A 525 -32.55 -8.93 17.44
C LEU A 525 -31.02 -9.10 17.32
N LYS A 526 -30.51 -9.35 16.11
CA LYS A 526 -29.10 -9.70 15.88
C LYS A 526 -28.07 -8.71 16.47
N TYR A 527 -28.37 -7.42 16.45
CA TYR A 527 -27.43 -6.36 16.84
C TYR A 527 -27.78 -5.67 18.18
N LEU A 528 -28.76 -6.22 18.92
CA LEU A 528 -29.27 -5.63 20.16
C LEU A 528 -28.70 -6.32 21.40
N THR A 529 -28.61 -5.60 22.51
CA THR A 529 -28.26 -6.22 23.79
C THR A 529 -29.38 -7.16 24.28
N PRO A 530 -29.09 -8.12 25.18
CA PRO A 530 -30.12 -8.99 25.75
C PRO A 530 -31.34 -8.24 26.33
N ASP A 531 -31.09 -7.12 27.02
CA ASP A 531 -32.15 -6.26 27.56
C ASP A 531 -32.98 -5.60 26.45
N GLN A 532 -32.34 -5.11 25.40
CA GLN A 532 -33.02 -4.53 24.24
C GLN A 532 -33.84 -5.59 23.48
N CYS A 533 -33.33 -6.82 23.33
CA CYS A 533 -34.09 -7.95 22.80
C CYS A 533 -35.37 -8.20 23.61
N THR A 534 -35.26 -8.20 24.95
CA THR A 534 -36.42 -8.32 25.85
C THR A 534 -37.44 -7.22 25.59
N CYS A 535 -37.00 -5.96 25.47
CA CYS A 535 -37.87 -4.82 25.17
C CYS A 535 -38.57 -4.97 23.82
N VAL A 536 -37.84 -5.37 22.77
CA VAL A 536 -38.42 -5.60 21.44
C VAL A 536 -39.46 -6.72 21.49
N CYS A 537 -39.14 -7.87 22.10
CA CYS A 537 -40.07 -8.99 22.27
C CYS A 537 -41.36 -8.56 22.97
N LYS A 538 -41.26 -7.80 24.07
CA LYS A 538 -42.43 -7.27 24.80
C LYS A 538 -43.25 -6.30 23.93
N ALA A 539 -42.59 -5.45 23.17
CA ALA A 539 -43.27 -4.49 22.29
C ALA A 539 -44.03 -5.20 21.17
N VAL A 540 -43.44 -6.21 20.53
CA VAL A 540 -44.07 -6.94 19.41
C VAL A 540 -44.90 -8.16 19.83
N ILE A 541 -45.09 -8.39 21.15
CA ILE A 541 -45.67 -9.63 21.68
C ILE A 541 -47.00 -10.03 21.03
N VAL A 542 -47.83 -9.04 20.68
CA VAL A 542 -49.14 -9.26 20.03
C VAL A 542 -49.00 -9.71 18.57
N LYS A 543 -47.93 -9.32 17.88
CA LYS A 543 -47.62 -9.73 16.50
C LYS A 543 -46.84 -11.05 16.44
N LEU A 544 -46.14 -11.42 17.52
CA LEU A 544 -45.27 -12.60 17.57
C LEU A 544 -45.96 -13.90 17.14
N PRO A 545 -47.21 -14.22 17.52
CA PRO A 545 -47.88 -15.44 17.05
C PRO A 545 -48.04 -15.53 15.53
N ASN A 546 -48.14 -14.38 14.84
CA ASN A 546 -48.24 -14.34 13.38
C ASN A 546 -46.87 -14.36 12.71
N ILE A 547 -45.84 -13.84 13.38
CA ILE A 547 -44.45 -13.78 12.91
C ILE A 547 -43.74 -15.13 13.13
N ILE A 548 -44.00 -15.77 14.26
CA ILE A 548 -43.41 -17.04 14.72
C ILE A 548 -44.54 -18.05 14.86
N GLN A 549 -44.83 -18.74 13.76
CA GLN A 549 -46.00 -19.61 13.63
C GLN A 549 -45.74 -21.03 14.15
N ASP A 550 -44.48 -21.45 14.17
CA ASP A 550 -44.05 -22.78 14.57
C ASP A 550 -42.62 -22.76 15.14
N ALA A 551 -42.19 -23.91 15.66
CA ALA A 551 -40.88 -24.08 16.26
C ALA A 551 -39.70 -23.98 15.29
N ASN A 552 -39.88 -24.30 13.99
CA ASN A 552 -38.83 -24.15 12.99
C ASN A 552 -38.52 -22.67 12.75
N VAL A 553 -39.57 -21.85 12.67
CA VAL A 553 -39.43 -20.39 12.57
C VAL A 553 -38.75 -19.82 13.81
N LEU A 554 -39.13 -20.28 15.01
CA LEU A 554 -38.49 -19.86 16.26
C LEU A 554 -37.00 -20.25 16.26
N HIS A 555 -36.66 -21.48 15.88
CA HIS A 555 -35.27 -21.93 15.77
C HIS A 555 -34.46 -21.03 14.83
N TYR A 556 -35.01 -20.70 13.66
CA TYR A 556 -34.36 -19.82 12.69
C TYR A 556 -34.09 -18.41 13.24
N VAL A 557 -35.02 -17.86 14.03
CA VAL A 557 -34.80 -16.56 14.71
C VAL A 557 -33.69 -16.64 15.76
N LEU A 558 -33.63 -17.74 16.52
CA LEU A 558 -32.69 -17.90 17.62
C LEU A 558 -31.26 -18.25 17.17
N GLN A 559 -31.09 -18.86 16.00
CA GLN A 559 -29.79 -19.40 15.56
C GLN A 559 -28.68 -18.32 15.50
N ASP A 560 -29.02 -17.08 15.14
CA ASP A 560 -28.08 -15.96 14.97
C ASP A 560 -27.87 -15.15 16.25
N LEU A 561 -28.52 -15.54 17.35
CA LEU A 561 -28.45 -14.85 18.64
C LEU A 561 -27.42 -15.50 19.57
N THR A 562 -26.82 -14.69 20.44
CA THR A 562 -25.97 -15.14 21.54
C THR A 562 -26.80 -15.89 22.60
N PRO A 563 -26.19 -16.74 23.44
CA PRO A 563 -26.92 -17.46 24.49
C PRO A 563 -27.74 -16.55 25.42
N ASP A 564 -27.23 -15.36 25.75
CA ASP A 564 -27.92 -14.40 26.62
C ASP A 564 -29.12 -13.73 25.92
N GLN A 565 -28.96 -13.40 24.63
CA GLN A 565 -30.05 -12.90 23.80
C GLN A 565 -31.13 -13.98 23.64
N ARG A 566 -30.76 -15.25 23.37
CA ARG A 566 -31.71 -16.37 23.27
C ARG A 566 -32.50 -16.53 24.56
N THR A 567 -31.81 -16.51 25.69
CA THR A 567 -32.45 -16.60 27.02
C THR A 567 -33.44 -15.46 27.24
N SER A 568 -33.05 -14.23 26.88
CA SER A 568 -33.90 -13.05 26.99
C SER A 568 -35.14 -13.12 26.10
N VAL A 569 -34.98 -13.57 24.85
CA VAL A 569 -36.09 -13.74 23.89
C VAL A 569 -37.06 -14.83 24.37
N CYS A 570 -36.54 -15.99 24.79
CA CYS A 570 -37.35 -17.10 25.28
C CYS A 570 -38.11 -16.74 26.56
N GLU A 571 -37.47 -16.06 27.52
CA GLU A 571 -38.14 -15.61 28.74
C GLU A 571 -39.23 -14.56 28.44
N ALA A 572 -38.97 -13.63 27.51
CA ALA A 572 -39.97 -12.65 27.08
C ALA A 572 -41.16 -13.28 26.35
N MET A 573 -40.96 -14.45 25.73
CA MET A 573 -41.97 -15.18 24.97
C MET A 573 -42.55 -16.39 25.69
N LYS A 574 -42.22 -16.62 26.96
CA LYS A 574 -42.52 -17.88 27.67
C LYS A 574 -43.99 -18.31 27.63
N ASP A 575 -44.91 -17.35 27.63
CA ASP A 575 -46.35 -17.62 27.59
C ASP A 575 -46.84 -18.02 26.18
N LEU A 576 -46.06 -17.73 25.14
CA LEU A 576 -46.32 -18.09 23.75
C LEU A 576 -45.67 -19.43 23.35
N LEU A 577 -44.57 -19.82 24.02
CA LEU A 577 -43.83 -21.05 23.70
C LEU A 577 -44.71 -22.31 23.67
N PRO A 578 -45.64 -22.55 24.63
CA PRO A 578 -46.51 -23.72 24.60
C PRO A 578 -47.40 -23.81 23.35
N ASN A 579 -47.75 -22.65 22.77
CA ASN A 579 -48.59 -22.59 21.56
C ASN A 579 -47.77 -22.74 20.27
N ILE A 580 -46.49 -22.40 20.29
CA ILE A 580 -45.56 -22.51 19.17
C ILE A 580 -45.00 -23.94 19.07
N MET A 581 -44.77 -24.59 20.23
CA MET A 581 -44.17 -25.92 20.37
C MET A 581 -45.26 -26.99 20.59
N LYS A 582 -46.08 -27.24 19.57
CA LYS A 582 -47.26 -28.12 19.68
C LYS A 582 -46.92 -29.61 19.72
N ASN A 583 -45.78 -30.00 19.16
CA ASN A 583 -45.37 -31.40 19.07
C ASN A 583 -44.10 -31.65 19.87
N ILE A 584 -43.95 -32.87 20.40
CA ILE A 584 -42.75 -33.28 21.13
C ILE A 584 -41.50 -33.25 20.22
N SER A 585 -41.67 -33.42 18.90
CA SER A 585 -40.62 -33.29 17.90
C SER A 585 -40.08 -31.86 17.74
N ASP A 586 -40.77 -30.85 18.26
CA ASP A 586 -40.38 -29.43 18.18
C ASP A 586 -39.34 -29.05 19.25
N TYR A 587 -39.16 -29.91 20.26
CA TYR A 587 -38.28 -29.68 21.40
C TYR A 587 -36.79 -29.95 21.09
N PRO A 588 -36.40 -31.07 20.44
CA PRO A 588 -34.99 -31.40 20.17
C PRO A 588 -34.23 -30.30 19.43
N ASP A 589 -34.83 -29.66 18.42
CA ASP A 589 -34.18 -28.62 17.60
C ASP A 589 -33.96 -27.31 18.36
N LEU A 590 -34.75 -27.03 19.41
CA LEU A 590 -34.54 -25.93 20.36
C LEU A 590 -33.55 -26.32 21.47
N PHE A 591 -33.55 -27.58 21.92
CA PHE A 591 -32.70 -28.09 23.00
C PHE A 591 -31.20 -28.02 22.70
N TYR A 592 -30.78 -28.17 21.43
CA TYR A 592 -29.37 -27.98 21.05
C TYR A 592 -28.94 -26.51 21.01
N SER A 593 -29.87 -25.56 21.18
CA SER A 593 -29.62 -24.12 21.05
C SER A 593 -29.75 -23.30 22.35
N HIS A 594 -30.10 -23.89 23.50
CA HIS A 594 -30.51 -23.14 24.71
C HIS A 594 -29.72 -23.48 26.01
N PRO A 595 -29.48 -22.49 26.90
CA PRO A 595 -29.17 -22.67 28.34
C PRO A 595 -30.31 -23.13 29.29
N LEU A 596 -31.54 -23.39 28.83
CA LEU A 596 -32.70 -23.80 29.66
C LEU A 596 -32.58 -25.24 30.17
N GLN A 597 -31.42 -25.85 29.96
CA GLN A 597 -31.04 -27.14 30.51
C GLN A 597 -31.35 -27.21 32.02
N GLN A 598 -31.19 -26.15 32.81
CA GLN A 598 -31.35 -26.28 34.26
C GLN A 598 -32.81 -26.46 34.73
N THR A 599 -33.79 -25.79 34.15
CA THR A 599 -35.17 -25.85 34.65
C THR A 599 -35.87 -27.15 34.22
N TYR A 600 -35.67 -27.59 32.97
CA TYR A 600 -36.29 -28.81 32.46
C TYR A 600 -35.44 -30.07 32.68
N ALA A 601 -34.11 -29.97 32.84
CA ALA A 601 -33.32 -31.12 33.25
C ALA A 601 -33.55 -31.47 34.72
N GLN A 602 -33.90 -30.53 35.61
CA GLN A 602 -34.21 -30.88 36.99
C GLN A 602 -35.46 -31.75 37.07
N ASP A 603 -36.55 -31.38 36.37
CA ASP A 603 -37.77 -32.19 36.29
C ASP A 603 -37.51 -33.55 35.61
N PHE A 604 -36.64 -33.59 34.59
CA PHE A 604 -36.25 -34.83 33.91
C PHE A 604 -35.34 -35.72 34.78
N ILE A 605 -34.41 -35.13 35.53
CA ILE A 605 -33.52 -35.82 36.47
C ILE A 605 -34.33 -36.35 37.65
N GLU A 606 -35.29 -35.59 38.18
CA GLU A 606 -36.17 -36.04 39.27
C GLU A 606 -37.10 -37.17 38.81
N ALA A 607 -37.66 -37.10 37.60
CA ALA A 607 -38.43 -38.19 37.02
C ALA A 607 -37.57 -39.44 36.72
N SER A 608 -36.34 -39.26 36.24
CA SER A 608 -35.37 -40.33 36.00
C SER A 608 -34.93 -41.00 37.30
N GLN A 609 -34.68 -40.23 38.36
CA GLN A 609 -34.30 -40.74 39.68
C GLN A 609 -35.46 -41.45 40.37
N ALA A 610 -36.69 -40.93 40.26
CA ALA A 610 -37.89 -41.60 40.77
C ALA A 610 -38.15 -42.94 40.06
N LEU A 611 -37.98 -42.99 38.74
CA LEU A 611 -38.06 -44.23 37.97
C LEU A 611 -36.95 -45.21 38.35
N SER A 612 -35.70 -44.74 38.48
CA SER A 612 -34.57 -45.58 38.90
C SER A 612 -34.77 -46.19 40.29
N GLN A 613 -35.33 -45.43 41.24
CA GLN A 613 -35.68 -45.92 42.58
C GLN A 613 -36.80 -46.97 42.57
N ILE A 614 -37.80 -46.81 41.70
CA ILE A 614 -38.86 -47.81 41.50
C ILE A 614 -38.26 -49.10 40.92
N PHE A 615 -37.33 -48.99 39.96
CA PHE A 615 -36.68 -50.14 39.34
C PHE A 615 -35.75 -50.91 40.30
N ASP A 616 -35.00 -50.21 41.15
CA ASP A 616 -34.14 -50.83 42.18
C ASP A 616 -34.96 -51.57 43.26
N GLN A 617 -36.15 -51.04 43.62
CA GLN A 617 -37.05 -51.68 44.58
C GLN A 617 -37.77 -52.91 44.01
N CYS A 618 -37.94 -52.99 42.68
CA CYS A 618 -38.61 -54.10 42.01
C CYS A 618 -37.67 -55.27 41.61
N ARG A 619 -36.35 -55.18 41.86
CA ARG A 619 -35.33 -56.22 41.49
C ARG A 619 -35.47 -56.76 40.06
N ILE A 620 -35.62 -55.86 39.09
CA ILE A 620 -35.64 -56.24 37.66
C ILE A 620 -34.18 -56.43 37.18
N HIS A 621 -33.92 -57.51 36.45
CA HIS A 621 -32.57 -57.99 36.13
C HIS A 621 -31.84 -57.07 35.09
N PRO A 622 -30.51 -56.89 35.16
CA PRO A 622 -29.78 -55.89 34.34
C PRO A 622 -29.69 -56.15 32.82
N GLN A 623 -30.35 -57.17 32.27
CA GLN A 623 -30.26 -57.49 30.84
C GLN A 623 -31.38 -56.85 29.98
N ASP A 624 -32.31 -56.14 30.60
CA ASP A 624 -33.36 -55.37 29.90
C ASP A 624 -33.06 -53.87 29.81
N GLU A 625 -31.80 -53.44 29.93
CA GLU A 625 -31.40 -52.02 29.89
C GLU A 625 -31.90 -51.27 28.63
N LYS A 626 -32.04 -51.96 27.50
CA LYS A 626 -32.60 -51.41 26.25
C LYS A 626 -34.13 -51.29 26.26
N LEU A 627 -34.83 -52.23 26.91
CA LEU A 627 -36.28 -52.15 27.10
C LEU A 627 -36.61 -51.07 28.14
N ILE A 628 -35.74 -50.90 29.13
CA ILE A 628 -35.78 -49.86 30.17
C ILE A 628 -35.54 -48.48 29.58
N GLN A 629 -34.54 -48.29 28.71
CA GLN A 629 -34.36 -47.02 27.97
C GLN A 629 -35.52 -46.73 27.03
N TYR A 630 -36.05 -47.74 26.33
CA TYR A 630 -37.20 -47.59 25.43
C TYR A 630 -38.48 -47.20 26.18
N VAL A 631 -38.75 -47.83 27.33
CA VAL A 631 -39.90 -47.50 28.19
C VAL A 631 -39.68 -46.16 28.90
N ALA A 632 -38.48 -45.82 29.35
CA ALA A 632 -38.19 -44.51 29.96
C ALA A 632 -38.36 -43.37 28.94
N ILE A 633 -37.91 -43.56 27.69
CA ILE A 633 -38.16 -42.63 26.59
C ILE A 633 -39.66 -42.53 26.32
N GLN A 634 -40.37 -43.64 26.12
CA GLN A 634 -41.83 -43.63 25.84
C GLN A 634 -42.67 -43.08 27.00
N THR A 635 -42.27 -43.29 28.26
CA THR A 635 -43.00 -42.81 29.45
C THR A 635 -42.70 -41.33 29.72
N ALA A 636 -41.49 -40.84 29.44
CA ALA A 636 -41.18 -39.41 29.42
C ALA A 636 -41.91 -38.66 28.28
N THR A 637 -42.32 -39.37 27.22
CA THR A 637 -43.03 -38.83 26.06
C THR A 637 -44.56 -38.64 26.31
N VAL A 638 -45.13 -39.03 27.47
CA VAL A 638 -46.61 -39.09 27.65
C VAL A 638 -47.20 -38.37 28.89
N MET A 639 -46.43 -37.73 29.79
CA MET A 639 -47.00 -37.33 31.10
C MET A 639 -47.37 -35.83 31.28
N ASN A 640 -48.67 -35.58 31.50
CA ASN A 640 -49.26 -34.35 32.09
C ASN A 640 -49.09 -34.35 33.62
N VAL A 641 -48.84 -33.18 34.21
CA VAL A 641 -48.76 -32.85 35.65
C VAL A 641 -49.82 -33.56 36.52
N THR A 642 -51.05 -33.78 36.02
CA THR A 642 -52.12 -34.45 36.80
C THR A 642 -51.86 -35.94 37.08
N THR A 643 -50.94 -36.57 36.35
CA THR A 643 -50.55 -37.98 36.52
C THR A 643 -49.45 -38.16 37.56
N ILE A 644 -48.67 -37.11 37.85
CA ILE A 644 -47.59 -37.12 38.85
C ILE A 644 -48.16 -37.25 40.27
N GLU A 645 -49.23 -36.52 40.60
CA GLU A 645 -49.92 -36.64 41.89
C GLU A 645 -50.57 -38.04 42.09
N ARG A 646 -51.05 -38.66 41.00
CA ARG A 646 -51.59 -40.03 41.05
C ARG A 646 -50.50 -41.08 41.25
N LEU A 647 -49.32 -40.87 40.66
CA LEU A 647 -48.14 -41.70 40.89
C LEU A 647 -47.62 -41.57 42.32
N LYS A 648 -47.52 -40.35 42.89
CA LYS A 648 -47.18 -40.17 44.31
C LYS A 648 -48.11 -40.95 45.25
N THR A 649 -49.42 -40.92 44.96
CA THR A 649 -50.43 -41.65 45.73
C THR A 649 -50.26 -43.18 45.58
N LEU A 650 -49.95 -43.66 44.38
CA LEU A 650 -49.69 -45.08 44.10
C LEU A 650 -48.38 -45.58 44.73
N THR A 651 -47.32 -44.77 44.69
CA THR A 651 -46.02 -45.04 45.34
C THR A 651 -46.17 -45.15 46.85
N GLN A 652 -47.02 -44.31 47.46
CA GLN A 652 -47.32 -44.38 48.88
C GLN A 652 -48.12 -45.65 49.25
N SER A 653 -49.09 -46.07 48.42
CA SER A 653 -49.78 -47.35 48.58
C SER A 653 -48.87 -48.57 48.36
N ILE A 654 -47.88 -48.49 47.46
CA ILE A 654 -46.89 -49.55 47.21
C ILE A 654 -45.88 -49.64 48.37
N GLN A 655 -45.49 -48.51 48.98
CA GLN A 655 -44.65 -48.49 50.18
C GLN A 655 -45.35 -49.10 51.40
N GLU A 656 -46.66 -48.88 51.56
CA GLU A 656 -47.45 -49.55 52.63
C GLU A 656 -47.56 -51.07 52.42
N ILE A 657 -47.66 -51.53 51.17
CA ILE A 657 -47.67 -52.96 50.81
C ILE A 657 -46.27 -53.60 50.97
N ALA A 658 -45.20 -52.87 50.66
CA ALA A 658 -43.81 -53.34 50.82
C ALA A 658 -43.40 -53.52 52.29
N VAL A 659 -43.94 -52.70 53.21
CA VAL A 659 -43.75 -52.85 54.67
C VAL A 659 -44.48 -54.09 55.21
N ILE A 660 -45.61 -54.48 54.59
CA ILE A 660 -46.33 -55.72 54.94
C ILE A 660 -45.55 -56.96 54.45
N ILE A 661 -44.94 -56.88 53.26
CA ILE A 661 -44.17 -57.98 52.65
C ILE A 661 -42.79 -58.19 53.31
N GLN A 662 -42.16 -57.15 53.86
CA GLN A 662 -40.88 -57.28 54.62
C GLN A 662 -41.04 -57.83 56.05
N SER A 663 -42.26 -58.07 56.53
CA SER A 663 -42.52 -58.64 57.86
C SER A 663 -42.63 -60.17 57.89
N GLN A 664 -42.61 -60.83 56.73
CA GLN A 664 -42.53 -62.27 56.58
C GLN A 664 -41.31 -62.61 55.71
N GLU A 665 -40.55 -63.59 56.16
CA GLU A 665 -39.40 -64.21 55.48
C GLU A 665 -37.99 -63.68 55.80
N VAL A 666 -37.37 -64.47 56.68
CA VAL A 666 -35.97 -64.93 56.61
C VAL A 666 -34.94 -64.09 57.37
N LYS A 667 -35.08 -64.18 58.70
CA LYS A 667 -33.96 -64.36 59.64
C LYS A 667 -33.08 -65.56 59.22
N SER A 668 -32.16 -65.42 58.28
CA SER A 668 -30.98 -66.32 58.14
C SER A 668 -29.91 -65.90 57.11
N VAL A 669 -29.72 -64.60 56.82
CA VAL A 669 -28.56 -64.12 56.04
C VAL A 669 -27.71 -63.08 56.80
N GLN A 670 -28.24 -62.49 57.88
CA GLN A 670 -27.55 -61.51 58.73
C GLN A 670 -26.42 -62.09 59.61
N ALA A 671 -26.16 -63.41 59.54
CA ALA A 671 -25.07 -64.07 60.25
C ALA A 671 -23.83 -64.37 59.37
N TYR A 672 -23.88 -64.08 58.07
CA TYR A 672 -22.74 -64.31 57.15
C TYR A 672 -22.02 -63.01 56.72
N ILE A 673 -22.68 -61.86 56.81
CA ILE A 673 -22.10 -60.57 56.36
C ILE A 673 -21.32 -59.85 57.47
N THR A 674 -21.51 -60.24 58.74
CA THR A 674 -20.78 -59.66 59.89
C THR A 674 -19.35 -60.22 60.06
N SER A 675 -18.86 -61.08 59.16
CA SER A 675 -17.50 -61.68 59.25
C SER A 675 -16.46 -61.03 58.33
N LEU A 676 -16.75 -59.89 57.69
CA LEU A 676 -15.78 -59.15 56.88
C LEU A 676 -15.76 -57.66 57.28
N GLN A 677 -15.18 -57.37 58.46
CA GLN A 677 -14.85 -56.02 58.91
C GLN A 677 -13.40 -55.65 58.53
N ASN A 678 -13.23 -54.55 57.77
CA ASN A 678 -12.28 -53.40 57.94
C ASN A 678 -10.74 -53.63 58.14
N PRO A 679 -9.84 -52.60 58.07
CA PRO A 679 -9.82 -51.29 57.37
C PRO A 679 -8.44 -50.84 56.76
N THR A 680 -8.44 -49.66 56.11
CA THR A 680 -7.39 -48.58 56.02
C THR A 680 -6.02 -48.75 55.31
N GLN A 681 -5.70 -47.79 54.40
CA GLN A 681 -4.56 -46.81 54.44
C GLN A 681 -4.55 -45.93 53.16
N GLU A 682 -4.77 -44.61 53.24
CA GLU A 682 -3.78 -43.49 53.34
C GLU A 682 -2.80 -43.41 52.14
N GLN A 683 -2.95 -42.48 51.19
CA GLN A 683 -2.59 -41.04 51.14
C GLN A 683 -1.08 -40.68 50.94
N SER A 684 -0.85 -39.89 49.88
CA SER A 684 0.24 -38.89 49.67
C SER A 684 1.63 -39.44 49.28
N ALA A 685 2.45 -38.89 48.36
CA ALA A 685 2.53 -37.68 47.54
C ALA A 685 3.44 -38.04 46.31
N LEU A 686 3.53 -37.34 45.17
CA LEU A 686 4.28 -36.10 44.94
C LEU A 686 4.28 -35.89 43.39
N TYR A 687 3.78 -34.77 42.88
CA TYR A 687 3.84 -34.44 41.43
C TYR A 687 4.66 -33.18 41.25
N LEU A 688 5.89 -33.31 40.72
CA LEU A 688 6.56 -32.26 39.95
C LEU A 688 7.48 -32.89 38.90
N SER A 689 7.29 -32.43 37.66
CA SER A 689 8.13 -32.58 36.46
C SER A 689 8.25 -33.96 35.78
N ARG A 690 7.68 -34.07 34.57
CA ARG A 690 8.09 -35.04 33.54
C ARG A 690 8.11 -34.36 32.16
N PRO A 691 9.15 -34.54 31.32
CA PRO A 691 9.21 -33.93 30.00
C PRO A 691 8.29 -34.65 29.00
N ALA A 692 7.93 -33.94 27.93
CA ALA A 692 7.09 -34.43 26.84
C ALA A 692 7.66 -35.72 26.20
N SER A 693 6.76 -36.64 25.83
CA SER A 693 7.14 -37.93 25.24
C SER A 693 7.85 -37.75 23.89
N PRO A 694 8.79 -38.65 23.52
CA PRO A 694 9.47 -38.67 22.23
C PRO A 694 8.53 -38.65 21.01
N GLU A 695 7.31 -39.15 21.16
CA GLU A 695 6.25 -39.10 20.14
C GLU A 695 5.81 -37.68 19.79
N LYS A 696 5.80 -36.74 20.75
CA LYS A 696 5.41 -35.34 20.47
C LYS A 696 6.49 -34.60 19.68
N ILE A 697 7.76 -34.92 19.92
CA ILE A 697 8.90 -34.33 19.21
C ILE A 697 8.94 -34.85 17.77
N ALA A 698 8.82 -36.17 17.57
CA ALA A 698 8.79 -36.77 16.24
C ALA A 698 7.60 -36.27 15.38
N ARG A 699 6.44 -36.02 16.00
CA ARG A 699 5.26 -35.50 15.30
C ARG A 699 5.41 -34.02 14.92
N SER A 700 6.08 -33.22 15.76
CA SER A 700 6.41 -31.82 15.45
C SER A 700 7.38 -31.71 14.27
N GLU A 701 8.44 -32.51 14.25
CA GLU A 701 9.43 -32.50 13.17
C GLU A 701 8.86 -32.97 11.82
N ALA A 702 7.96 -33.96 11.84
CA ALA A 702 7.29 -34.43 10.63
C ALA A 702 6.35 -33.37 10.02
N ILE A 703 5.63 -32.61 10.86
CA ILE A 703 4.76 -31.51 10.42
C ILE A 703 5.59 -30.35 9.86
N GLN A 704 6.73 -30.05 10.49
CA GLN A 704 7.61 -28.97 10.07
C GLN A 704 8.27 -29.26 8.71
N LYS A 705 8.67 -30.51 8.47
CA LYS A 705 9.18 -30.96 7.17
C LYS A 705 8.10 -30.91 6.08
N ALA A 706 6.89 -31.36 6.38
CA ALA A 706 5.77 -31.30 5.44
C ALA A 706 5.40 -29.86 5.05
N LEU A 707 5.47 -28.90 5.99
CA LEU A 707 5.25 -27.48 5.70
C LEU A 707 6.39 -26.88 4.84
N TYR A 708 7.63 -27.32 5.02
CA TYR A 708 8.79 -26.84 4.25
C TYR A 708 8.84 -27.33 2.80
N ASP A 709 8.16 -28.43 2.48
CA ASP A 709 8.11 -29.01 1.14
C ASP A 709 6.92 -28.48 0.29
N MET A 710 6.01 -27.67 0.88
CA MET A 710 4.85 -27.09 0.17
C MET A 710 5.19 -25.81 -0.62
N PRO A 711 4.48 -25.51 -1.74
CA PRO A 711 4.55 -24.22 -2.43
C PRO A 711 4.17 -23.04 -1.51
N LEU A 712 4.83 -21.89 -1.69
CA LEU A 712 4.74 -20.72 -0.80
C LEU A 712 3.29 -20.21 -0.60
N THR A 713 2.48 -20.23 -1.66
CA THR A 713 1.07 -19.79 -1.64
C THR A 713 0.17 -20.71 -0.82
N GLU A 714 0.40 -22.02 -0.82
CA GLU A 714 -0.35 -23.00 -0.01
C GLU A 714 0.09 -22.95 1.46
N ARG A 715 1.39 -22.73 1.69
CA ARG A 715 1.97 -22.56 3.04
C ARG A 715 1.39 -21.36 3.78
N ILE A 716 1.22 -20.23 3.09
CA ILE A 716 0.58 -19.03 3.64
C ILE A 716 -0.90 -19.28 3.93
N HIS A 717 -1.59 -20.05 3.09
CA HIS A 717 -3.00 -20.38 3.29
C HIS A 717 -3.22 -21.22 4.56
N CYS A 718 -2.41 -22.28 4.76
CA CYS A 718 -2.50 -23.15 5.94
C CYS A 718 -2.21 -22.42 7.26
N LEU A 719 -1.23 -21.50 7.28
CA LEU A 719 -0.87 -20.75 8.50
C LEU A 719 -1.87 -19.64 8.86
N SER A 720 -2.73 -19.23 7.92
CA SER A 720 -3.69 -18.13 8.10
C SER A 720 -5.04 -18.55 8.68
N LYS A 721 -5.39 -19.84 8.67
CA LYS A 721 -6.77 -20.30 8.96
C LYS A 721 -6.93 -21.31 10.10
N ASP A 722 -5.87 -21.87 10.67
CA ASP A 722 -6.00 -22.97 11.62
C ASP A 722 -5.38 -22.66 13.00
N THR A 723 -6.23 -22.35 13.99
CA THR A 723 -5.85 -22.14 15.38
C THR A 723 -5.26 -23.40 16.05
N SER A 724 -5.53 -24.57 15.50
CA SER A 724 -5.11 -25.88 16.02
C SER A 724 -3.60 -26.13 15.86
N LEU A 725 -2.99 -25.57 14.81
CA LEU A 725 -1.56 -25.70 14.50
C LEU A 725 -0.67 -24.92 15.48
N THR A 726 -1.17 -23.78 15.98
CA THR A 726 -0.47 -22.94 16.96
C THR A 726 -0.33 -23.63 18.31
N ALA A 727 -1.29 -24.50 18.67
CA ALA A 727 -1.25 -25.30 19.89
C ALA A 727 -0.24 -26.47 19.81
N ILE A 728 0.11 -26.92 18.61
CA ILE A 728 1.01 -28.07 18.37
C ILE A 728 2.48 -27.62 18.29
N ILE A 729 2.76 -26.47 17.65
CA ILE A 729 4.13 -25.97 17.41
C ILE A 729 4.60 -25.04 18.54
N GLY A 730 3.67 -24.49 19.32
CA GLY A 730 3.96 -23.56 20.41
C GLY A 730 4.14 -22.12 19.91
N ALA A 731 3.63 -21.17 20.68
CA ALA A 731 3.53 -19.76 20.30
C ALA A 731 4.88 -19.12 19.94
N ASP A 732 5.96 -19.51 20.62
CA ASP A 732 7.30 -18.94 20.45
C ASP A 732 7.96 -19.35 19.11
N GLN A 733 7.72 -20.58 18.63
CA GLN A 733 8.21 -21.04 17.32
C GLN A 733 7.34 -20.51 16.16
N THR A 734 6.03 -20.34 16.38
CA THR A 734 5.15 -19.69 15.39
C THR A 734 5.55 -18.22 15.18
N ALA A 735 5.96 -17.52 16.24
CA ALA A 735 6.48 -16.15 16.15
C ALA A 735 7.79 -16.08 15.35
N LYS A 736 8.75 -16.99 15.61
CA LYS A 736 10.02 -17.06 14.88
C LYS A 736 9.85 -17.39 13.39
N LEU A 737 8.93 -18.29 13.06
CA LEU A 737 8.59 -18.59 11.66
C LEU A 737 7.94 -17.40 10.96
N ARG A 738 7.03 -16.68 11.62
CA ARG A 738 6.42 -15.44 11.07
C ARG A 738 7.41 -14.29 10.88
N GLN A 739 8.52 -14.28 11.62
CA GLN A 739 9.54 -13.24 11.56
C GLN A 739 10.65 -13.55 10.53
N SER A 740 10.81 -14.81 10.11
CA SER A 740 11.76 -15.19 9.04
C SER A 740 11.14 -15.22 7.63
N PHE A 741 9.81 -15.17 7.54
CA PHE A 741 9.07 -14.86 6.30
C PHE A 741 8.89 -13.35 6.21
#